data_AF-A0A522AKI2-F1
#
_entry.id   AF-A0A522AKI2-F1
#
_cell.length_a   1.000
_cell.length_b   1.000
_cell.length_c   1.000
_cell.angle_alpha   90.00
_cell.angle_beta   90.00
_cell.angle_gamma   90.00
#
_symmetry.space_group_name_H-M   'P 1'
#
loop_
_entity.id
_entity.type
_entity.pdbx_description
1 polymer ?
#
loop_
_entity_poly.entity_id
_entity_poly.type
_entity_poly.pdbx_seq_one_letter_code
_entity_poly.pdbx_strand_id
1 'polypeptide(L)'
;VVTTRADEDGLVAFPDTLVGTDSHTTMINALGVLGYGVGGIEAEAVLLGQPLYQPMPRIVGVRLTGTLPQGSTATDLVLVVTEMLRSFGVVGAFVEFAGDGLAGLSLADRATIANMSPEFGATATIFPIDDETLAYLRLTGRSADLVTLVERYARAQGLWREPGNGPEFDATLTLDLSSVQPSVAGPRRPQDRVELPDLPANFHAAFPQTGAVDGARQPATVRIGDAAATVGHGSVVIAAITSCTNTSNPTVMVGAGLLARNAVARGLTVSPAVKTSLAPGSRAVTGYLDAAGLTEPLEQLGFALAGYGCTTCIGNSGPLDAPIAEVIEHDELVAAAVLSGNRNFEGRIHPLARASYLASPPLVVAFALAGRVDIDLSTQPLGIGDDGRPVFLADIWPGPDEIRSVINESIDPALFKATYATVFDGDDRWRALPIPDGDRYAWDPASTYIARPPYFDGMTMDPPAVAEIVGARVLALLGDSVTTDHISPAGSIAPASPAGQWLQEHGVGPLEFNSYGSRRGHHEVMIRGTFANIRLRNLLVEREGPYTAHRPDGIETTIYEAAQEYAAAGVPLIVLAGKEYGSGSSRDWAAKGTTLLGVRAVIAESFERIHRSNLVGMGVLPLQFEPGASIGSLGLTGRESFTIQGVAGGPEARSTLSVVARDDVTGDVTTFDVLCRLDGPIEVDYYRQGGILPAVLRRIAAN
;
A
#
# COMPACT_ATOMS: atom_id res chain seq x y z
N VAL A 1 -16.27 17.86 0.13
CA VAL A 1 -16.91 17.90 -1.21
C VAL A 1 -16.89 19.31 -1.79
N VAL A 2 -17.60 20.26 -1.19
CA VAL A 2 -17.47 21.70 -1.50
C VAL A 2 -17.20 22.42 -0.20
N THR A 3 -16.30 23.40 -0.23
CA THR A 3 -15.94 24.22 0.92
C THR A 3 -16.03 25.71 0.56
N THR A 4 -15.92 26.58 1.56
CA THR A 4 -15.99 28.03 1.39
C THR A 4 -14.81 28.72 2.05
N ARG A 5 -14.27 29.77 1.43
CA ARG A 5 -13.26 30.66 2.01
C ARG A 5 -13.64 32.10 1.73
N ALA A 6 -13.31 32.99 2.66
CA ALA A 6 -13.39 34.43 2.42
C ALA A 6 -12.16 34.90 1.62
N ASP A 7 -12.38 35.70 0.58
CA ASP A 7 -11.35 36.46 -0.12
C ASP A 7 -11.75 37.94 -0.25
N GLU A 8 -11.04 38.72 -1.08
CA GLU A 8 -11.27 40.16 -1.24
C GLU A 8 -12.67 40.49 -1.80
N ASP A 9 -13.28 39.57 -2.56
CA ASP A 9 -14.58 39.76 -3.22
C ASP A 9 -15.75 39.15 -2.42
N GLY A 10 -15.47 38.42 -1.34
CA GLY A 10 -16.46 37.90 -0.40
C GLY A 10 -16.28 36.41 -0.10
N LEU A 11 -17.40 35.73 0.18
CA LEU A 11 -17.38 34.28 0.44
C LEU A 11 -17.43 33.51 -0.88
N VAL A 12 -16.36 32.79 -1.18
CA VAL A 12 -16.24 31.97 -2.40
C VAL A 12 -16.34 30.50 -2.06
N ALA A 13 -17.18 29.78 -2.81
CA ALA A 13 -17.28 28.32 -2.76
C ALA A 13 -16.37 27.69 -3.83
N PHE A 14 -15.72 26.59 -3.49
CA PHE A 14 -14.83 25.86 -4.40
C PHE A 14 -14.83 24.35 -4.05
N PRO A 15 -14.40 23.48 -4.98
CA PRO A 15 -14.35 22.04 -4.72
C PRO A 15 -13.32 21.76 -3.64
N ASP A 16 -13.65 20.82 -2.77
CA ASP A 16 -12.69 20.26 -1.83
C ASP A 16 -11.67 19.42 -2.61
N THR A 17 -10.39 19.54 -2.25
CA THR A 17 -9.26 18.80 -2.84
C THR A 17 -8.19 18.61 -1.79
N LEU A 18 -7.47 17.50 -1.81
CA LEU A 18 -6.37 17.28 -0.87
C LEU A 18 -5.27 16.38 -1.42
N VAL A 19 -4.12 16.42 -0.76
CA VAL A 19 -3.08 15.40 -0.88
C VAL A 19 -2.86 14.81 0.50
N GLY A 20 -2.51 13.53 0.56
CA GLY A 20 -2.27 12.85 1.83
C GLY A 20 -0.96 12.09 1.80
N THR A 21 -0.33 11.95 2.96
CA THR A 21 0.91 11.16 3.15
C THR A 21 0.62 9.65 3.20
N ASP A 22 -0.36 9.21 2.42
CA ASP A 22 -0.79 7.82 2.28
C ASP A 22 -1.28 7.58 0.84
N SER A 23 -0.87 6.46 0.23
CA SER A 23 -1.21 6.15 -1.17
C SER A 23 -2.71 6.04 -1.40
N HIS A 24 -3.46 5.54 -0.42
CA HIS A 24 -4.89 5.26 -0.50
C HIS A 24 -5.77 6.49 -0.17
N THR A 25 -5.17 7.68 -0.07
CA THR A 25 -5.89 8.96 -0.03
C THR A 25 -6.91 9.08 -1.18
N THR A 26 -6.64 8.43 -2.32
CA THR A 26 -7.54 8.34 -3.48
C THR A 26 -8.93 7.77 -3.16
N MET A 27 -9.09 7.09 -2.03
CA MET A 27 -10.40 6.63 -1.55
C MET A 27 -11.43 7.76 -1.44
N ILE A 28 -10.99 9.00 -1.14
CA ILE A 28 -11.87 10.16 -1.02
C ILE A 28 -12.53 10.55 -2.35
N ASN A 29 -11.96 10.12 -3.47
CA ASN A 29 -12.41 10.48 -4.82
C ASN A 29 -13.78 9.91 -5.19
N ALA A 30 -14.25 8.94 -4.41
CA ALA A 30 -15.61 8.44 -4.47
C ALA A 30 -16.69 9.49 -4.10
N LEU A 31 -16.31 10.55 -3.39
CA LEU A 31 -17.16 11.70 -3.06
C LEU A 31 -17.10 12.83 -4.10
N GLY A 32 -16.38 12.64 -5.21
CA GLY A 32 -16.07 13.72 -6.17
C GLY A 32 -15.03 14.72 -5.65
N VAL A 33 -14.27 14.35 -4.61
CA VAL A 33 -13.15 15.14 -4.08
C VAL A 33 -11.87 14.68 -4.75
N LEU A 34 -11.19 15.54 -5.50
CA LEU A 34 -9.90 15.18 -6.09
C LEU A 34 -8.85 15.09 -4.98
N GLY A 35 -8.43 13.86 -4.66
CA GLY A 35 -7.30 13.62 -3.78
C GLY A 35 -6.43 12.44 -4.17
N TYR A 36 -5.19 12.45 -3.72
CA TYR A 36 -4.24 11.37 -3.98
C TYR A 36 -3.05 11.39 -3.03
N GLY A 37 -2.33 10.26 -3.00
CA GLY A 37 -1.17 10.08 -2.15
C GLY A 37 0.08 10.78 -2.67
N VAL A 38 0.84 11.37 -1.75
CA VAL A 38 2.16 11.98 -1.98
C VAL A 38 3.14 11.53 -0.89
N GLY A 39 4.43 11.79 -1.09
CA GLY A 39 5.42 11.60 -0.02
C GLY A 39 5.27 12.64 1.09
N GLY A 40 5.85 12.35 2.26
CA GLY A 40 5.87 13.28 3.40
C GLY A 40 6.51 14.62 3.03
N ILE A 41 7.67 14.60 2.36
CA ILE A 41 8.37 15.81 1.90
C ILE A 41 7.54 16.69 0.94
N GLU A 42 6.71 16.10 0.09
CA GLU A 42 5.82 16.85 -0.81
C GLU A 42 4.66 17.46 -0.03
N ALA A 43 4.05 16.69 0.88
CA ALA A 43 3.00 17.19 1.76
C ALA A 43 3.51 18.33 2.67
N GLU A 44 4.71 18.20 3.22
CA GLU A 44 5.38 19.24 4.01
C GLU A 44 5.58 20.53 3.19
N ALA A 45 6.00 20.42 1.92
CA ALA A 45 6.11 21.57 1.04
C ALA A 45 4.74 22.25 0.82
N VAL A 46 3.67 21.48 0.59
CA VAL A 46 2.30 21.99 0.44
C VAL A 46 1.82 22.71 1.71
N LEU A 47 2.09 22.14 2.89
CA LEU A 47 1.77 22.77 4.17
C LEU A 47 2.50 24.11 4.36
N LEU A 48 3.69 24.26 3.78
CA LEU A 48 4.49 25.49 3.77
C LEU A 48 4.10 26.46 2.64
N GLY A 49 2.99 26.21 1.93
CA GLY A 49 2.45 27.10 0.90
C GLY A 49 3.03 26.88 -0.49
N GLN A 50 3.87 25.86 -0.70
CA GLN A 50 4.35 25.51 -2.03
C GLN A 50 3.22 24.86 -2.84
N PRO A 51 2.87 25.37 -4.03
CA PRO A 51 1.94 24.69 -4.91
C PRO A 51 2.48 23.31 -5.30
N LEU A 52 1.59 22.32 -5.38
CA LEU A 52 1.96 21.03 -5.96
C LEU A 52 1.96 21.13 -7.48
N TYR A 53 2.98 20.56 -8.10
CA TYR A 53 3.13 20.55 -9.55
C TYR A 53 2.90 19.13 -10.07
N GLN A 54 1.97 19.01 -11.01
CA GLN A 54 1.68 17.76 -11.69
C GLN A 54 1.57 18.06 -13.19
N PRO A 55 2.29 17.33 -14.06
CA PRO A 55 2.04 17.40 -15.50
C PRO A 55 0.57 17.08 -15.80
N MET A 56 -0.01 17.72 -16.82
CA MET A 56 -1.40 17.46 -17.21
C MET A 56 -1.60 15.95 -17.44
N PRO A 57 -2.42 15.26 -16.64
CA PRO A 57 -2.58 13.83 -16.75
C PRO A 57 -3.46 13.48 -17.95
N ARG A 58 -3.22 12.31 -18.54
CA ARG A 58 -4.21 11.63 -19.40
C ARG A 58 -5.43 11.26 -18.55
N ILE A 59 -6.64 11.42 -19.07
CA ILE A 59 -7.90 11.05 -18.42
C ILE A 59 -8.48 9.83 -19.13
N VAL A 60 -8.57 8.71 -18.41
CA VAL A 60 -9.12 7.44 -18.90
C VAL A 60 -10.51 7.23 -18.31
N GLY A 61 -11.52 7.18 -19.17
CA GLY A 61 -12.90 6.90 -18.77
C GLY A 61 -13.17 5.40 -18.58
N VAL A 62 -13.87 5.03 -17.52
CA VAL A 62 -14.42 3.67 -17.33
C VAL A 62 -15.94 3.76 -17.31
N ARG A 63 -16.58 3.26 -18.37
CA ARG A 63 -18.04 3.24 -18.50
C ARG A 63 -18.61 1.97 -17.90
N LEU A 64 -19.43 2.10 -16.87
CA LEU A 64 -20.14 1.01 -16.23
C LEU A 64 -21.54 0.83 -16.85
N THR A 65 -21.87 -0.41 -17.20
CA THR A 65 -23.20 -0.80 -17.67
C THR A 65 -23.73 -1.98 -16.84
N GLY A 66 -25.03 -2.27 -16.93
CA GLY A 66 -25.62 -3.40 -16.21
C GLY A 66 -25.68 -3.18 -14.70
N THR A 67 -25.84 -4.28 -13.96
CA THR A 67 -25.91 -4.30 -12.48
C THR A 67 -25.11 -5.48 -11.95
N LEU A 68 -24.52 -5.33 -10.77
CA LEU A 68 -23.78 -6.41 -10.12
C LEU A 68 -24.69 -7.63 -9.85
N PRO A 69 -24.24 -8.87 -10.14
CA PRO A 69 -24.97 -10.08 -9.83
C PRO A 69 -25.18 -10.27 -8.33
N GLN A 70 -26.24 -10.99 -7.97
CA GLN A 70 -26.43 -11.42 -6.59
C GLN A 70 -25.26 -12.30 -6.14
N GLY A 71 -24.71 -12.00 -4.96
CA GLY A 71 -23.55 -12.71 -4.41
C GLY A 71 -22.21 -12.03 -4.71
N SER A 72 -22.14 -11.17 -5.73
CA SER A 72 -20.96 -10.35 -5.99
C SER A 72 -20.90 -9.15 -5.05
N THR A 73 -19.70 -8.74 -4.68
CA THR A 73 -19.40 -7.66 -3.74
C THR A 73 -18.65 -6.51 -4.40
N ALA A 74 -18.56 -5.37 -3.72
CA ALA A 74 -17.69 -4.27 -4.15
C ALA A 74 -16.22 -4.69 -4.23
N THR A 75 -15.80 -5.65 -3.38
CA THR A 75 -14.45 -6.22 -3.43
C THR A 75 -14.22 -6.95 -4.75
N ASP A 76 -15.17 -7.78 -5.19
CA ASP A 76 -15.06 -8.49 -6.46
C ASP A 76 -14.95 -7.50 -7.64
N LEU A 77 -15.79 -6.47 -7.63
CA LEU A 77 -15.77 -5.41 -8.65
C LEU A 77 -14.41 -4.69 -8.70
N VAL A 78 -13.84 -4.27 -7.55
CA VAL A 78 -12.56 -3.58 -7.56
C VAL A 78 -11.42 -4.49 -8.02
N LEU A 79 -11.48 -5.80 -7.76
CA LEU A 79 -10.48 -6.74 -8.28
C LEU A 79 -10.55 -6.86 -9.81
N VAL A 80 -11.76 -6.90 -10.41
CA VAL A 80 -11.93 -6.84 -11.88
C VAL A 80 -11.37 -5.52 -12.44
N VAL A 81 -11.70 -4.40 -11.81
CA VAL A 81 -11.19 -3.08 -12.22
C VAL A 81 -9.67 -3.01 -12.12
N THR A 82 -9.09 -3.58 -11.07
CA THR A 82 -7.64 -3.57 -10.84
C THR A 82 -6.90 -4.35 -11.92
N GLU A 83 -7.38 -5.57 -12.24
CA GLU A 83 -6.86 -6.38 -13.35
C GLU A 83 -6.97 -5.61 -14.68
N MET A 84 -8.17 -5.12 -15.02
CA MET A 84 -8.44 -4.41 -16.27
C MET A 84 -7.56 -3.17 -16.46
N LEU A 85 -7.45 -2.32 -15.44
CA LEU A 85 -6.70 -1.07 -15.53
C LEU A 85 -5.18 -1.29 -15.52
N ARG A 86 -4.68 -2.32 -14.84
CA ARG A 86 -3.27 -2.70 -14.96
C ARG A 86 -2.94 -3.22 -16.35
N SER A 87 -3.79 -4.06 -16.94
CA SER A 87 -3.58 -4.53 -18.31
C SER A 87 -3.61 -3.38 -19.33
N PHE A 88 -4.46 -2.37 -19.12
CA PHE A 88 -4.50 -1.19 -19.99
C PHE A 88 -3.30 -0.24 -19.82
N GLY A 89 -2.77 -0.13 -18.59
CA GLY A 89 -1.65 0.75 -18.26
C GLY A 89 -2.06 2.20 -18.02
N VAL A 90 -2.46 2.51 -16.77
CA VAL A 90 -2.89 3.85 -16.34
C VAL A 90 -1.90 4.58 -15.42
N VAL A 91 -0.63 4.17 -15.41
CA VAL A 91 0.40 4.84 -14.61
C VAL A 91 0.49 6.33 -14.96
N GLY A 92 0.29 7.19 -13.96
CA GLY A 92 0.31 8.65 -14.11
C GLY A 92 -0.98 9.27 -14.67
N ALA A 93 -1.94 8.46 -15.12
CA ALA A 93 -3.24 8.93 -15.60
C ALA A 93 -4.22 9.20 -14.45
N PHE A 94 -5.24 10.00 -14.73
CA PHE A 94 -6.48 10.03 -13.97
C PHE A 94 -7.45 9.04 -14.59
N VAL A 95 -8.20 8.34 -13.73
CA VAL A 95 -9.31 7.50 -14.13
C VAL A 95 -10.59 8.18 -13.68
N GLU A 96 -11.59 8.25 -14.54
CA GLU A 96 -12.91 8.77 -14.19
C GLU A 96 -13.99 7.76 -14.55
N PHE A 97 -14.86 7.46 -13.59
CA PHE A 97 -15.96 6.54 -13.79
C PHE A 97 -17.18 7.27 -14.35
N ALA A 98 -17.82 6.64 -15.35
CA ALA A 98 -19.03 7.12 -16.00
C ALA A 98 -19.98 5.95 -16.29
N GLY A 99 -21.09 6.21 -16.99
CA GLY A 99 -22.04 5.17 -17.38
C GLY A 99 -23.24 5.06 -16.43
N ASP A 100 -24.28 4.40 -16.92
CA ASP A 100 -25.54 4.21 -16.20
C ASP A 100 -25.42 3.21 -15.04
N GLY A 101 -24.45 2.29 -15.10
CA GLY A 101 -24.18 1.32 -14.03
C GLY A 101 -23.79 1.98 -12.69
N LEU A 102 -23.32 3.23 -12.71
CA LEU A 102 -23.02 4.01 -11.49
C LEU A 102 -24.23 4.21 -10.58
N ALA A 103 -25.45 4.26 -11.15
CA ALA A 103 -26.67 4.45 -10.37
C ALA A 103 -26.96 3.25 -9.44
N GLY A 104 -26.37 2.09 -9.71
CA GLY A 104 -26.49 0.89 -8.88
C GLY A 104 -25.41 0.75 -7.80
N LEU A 105 -24.44 1.67 -7.72
CA LEU A 105 -23.33 1.59 -6.76
C LEU A 105 -23.52 2.59 -5.62
N SER A 106 -23.46 2.10 -4.38
CA SER A 106 -23.42 2.96 -3.20
C SER A 106 -22.11 3.74 -3.14
N LEU A 107 -22.05 4.82 -2.35
CA LEU A 107 -20.78 5.54 -2.15
C LEU A 107 -19.71 4.59 -1.60
N ALA A 108 -20.06 3.72 -0.67
CA ALA A 108 -19.12 2.77 -0.10
C ALA A 108 -18.49 1.85 -1.18
N ASP A 109 -19.24 1.43 -2.19
CA ASP A 109 -18.72 0.62 -3.30
C ASP A 109 -17.75 1.43 -4.17
N ARG A 110 -18.10 2.69 -4.44
CA ARG A 110 -17.23 3.65 -5.16
C ARG A 110 -15.93 3.90 -4.40
N ALA A 111 -16.01 4.02 -3.07
CA ALA A 111 -14.85 4.22 -2.20
C ALA A 111 -13.92 3.00 -2.19
N THR A 112 -14.47 1.79 -2.20
CA THR A 112 -13.70 0.55 -2.36
C THR A 112 -12.91 0.56 -3.69
N ILE A 113 -13.51 1.01 -4.79
CA ILE A 113 -12.85 1.12 -6.10
C ILE A 113 -11.77 2.21 -6.11
N ALA A 114 -12.13 3.42 -5.68
CA ALA A 114 -11.23 4.58 -5.67
C ALA A 114 -10.05 4.39 -4.69
N ASN A 115 -10.23 3.60 -3.62
CA ASN A 115 -9.16 3.25 -2.70
C ASN A 115 -8.00 2.58 -3.47
N MET A 116 -8.29 1.61 -4.34
CA MET A 116 -7.26 0.79 -4.99
C MET A 116 -6.57 1.47 -6.19
N SER A 117 -6.74 2.78 -6.40
CA SER A 117 -6.02 3.54 -7.44
C SER A 117 -4.51 3.26 -7.51
N PRO A 118 -3.77 3.23 -6.38
CA PRO A 118 -2.34 2.94 -6.43
C PRO A 118 -2.04 1.51 -6.90
N GLU A 119 -2.94 0.56 -6.63
CA GLU A 119 -2.76 -0.84 -7.03
C GLU A 119 -2.91 -1.02 -8.54
N PHE A 120 -3.74 -0.21 -9.21
CA PHE A 120 -3.79 -0.16 -10.67
C PHE A 120 -3.00 0.96 -11.35
N GLY A 121 -2.34 1.81 -10.57
CA GLY A 121 -1.32 2.76 -11.02
C GLY A 121 -1.85 4.16 -11.35
N ALA A 122 -3.17 4.36 -11.26
CA ALA A 122 -3.76 5.67 -11.48
C ALA A 122 -3.31 6.65 -10.40
N THR A 123 -3.07 7.91 -10.79
CA THR A 123 -2.82 8.98 -9.81
C THR A 123 -4.07 9.24 -8.97
N ALA A 124 -5.24 9.20 -9.60
CA ALA A 124 -6.54 9.40 -8.98
C ALA A 124 -7.63 8.63 -9.73
N THR A 125 -8.68 8.20 -9.03
CA THR A 125 -9.85 7.54 -9.61
C THR A 125 -11.14 8.19 -9.13
N ILE A 126 -11.74 9.03 -9.96
CA ILE A 126 -12.81 9.93 -9.58
C ILE A 126 -14.18 9.35 -9.94
N PHE A 127 -15.13 9.54 -9.02
CA PHE A 127 -16.55 9.38 -9.26
C PHE A 127 -17.21 10.76 -9.26
N PRO A 128 -18.10 11.06 -10.23
CA PRO A 128 -18.77 12.34 -10.31
C PRO A 128 -19.76 12.54 -9.15
N ILE A 129 -20.05 13.79 -8.81
CA ILE A 129 -21.00 14.15 -7.74
C ILE A 129 -22.43 13.87 -8.23
N ASP A 130 -23.22 13.17 -7.44
CA ASP A 130 -24.59 12.78 -7.78
C ASP A 130 -25.50 12.61 -6.56
N ASP A 131 -26.71 12.07 -6.76
CA ASP A 131 -27.69 11.87 -5.69
C ASP A 131 -27.19 10.95 -4.58
N GLU A 132 -26.41 9.92 -4.90
CA GLU A 132 -25.79 9.02 -3.92
C GLU A 132 -24.76 9.77 -3.06
N THR A 133 -24.01 10.69 -3.66
CA THR A 133 -23.10 11.58 -2.91
C THR A 133 -23.88 12.38 -1.87
N LEU A 134 -25.03 12.97 -2.25
CA LEU A 134 -25.88 13.72 -1.32
C LEU A 134 -26.52 12.82 -0.26
N ALA A 135 -26.95 11.61 -0.63
CA ALA A 135 -27.51 10.62 0.29
C ALA A 135 -26.50 10.25 1.38
N TYR A 136 -25.24 10.01 1.02
CA TYR A 136 -24.20 9.72 1.98
C TYR A 136 -23.86 10.92 2.88
N LEU A 137 -23.82 12.15 2.35
CA LEU A 137 -23.60 13.34 3.19
C LEU A 137 -24.70 13.49 4.25
N ARG A 138 -25.96 13.21 3.89
CA ARG A 138 -27.08 13.19 4.83
C ARG A 138 -26.93 12.06 5.85
N LEU A 139 -26.63 10.84 5.39
CA LEU A 139 -26.42 9.65 6.23
C LEU A 139 -25.32 9.88 7.26
N THR A 140 -24.21 10.52 6.88
CA THR A 140 -23.08 10.85 7.76
C THR A 140 -23.28 12.13 8.59
N GLY A 141 -24.51 12.64 8.64
CA GLY A 141 -24.92 13.71 9.53
C GLY A 141 -24.45 15.11 9.16
N ARG A 142 -24.04 15.35 7.90
CA ARG A 142 -23.72 16.71 7.42
C ARG A 142 -24.96 17.61 7.39
N SER A 143 -24.76 18.91 7.52
CA SER A 143 -25.86 19.88 7.59
C SER A 143 -26.62 19.99 6.27
N ALA A 144 -27.92 20.30 6.34
CA ALA A 144 -28.76 20.52 5.17
C ALA A 144 -28.23 21.66 4.28
N ASP A 145 -27.68 22.72 4.89
CA ASP A 145 -27.07 23.84 4.19
C ASP A 145 -25.85 23.41 3.37
N LEU A 146 -24.98 22.56 3.94
CA LEU A 146 -23.82 22.03 3.22
C LEU A 146 -24.25 21.12 2.07
N VAL A 147 -25.24 20.24 2.28
CA VAL A 147 -25.77 19.36 1.22
C VAL A 147 -26.35 20.18 0.08
N THR A 148 -27.11 21.24 0.40
CA THR A 148 -27.68 22.17 -0.59
C THR A 148 -26.58 22.94 -1.34
N LEU A 149 -25.54 23.39 -0.65
CA LEU A 149 -24.40 24.05 -1.26
C LEU A 149 -23.69 23.12 -2.26
N VAL A 150 -23.41 21.88 -1.85
CA VAL A 150 -22.75 20.88 -2.71
C VAL A 150 -23.56 20.65 -3.98
N GLU A 151 -24.87 20.41 -3.87
CA GLU A 151 -25.72 20.20 -5.04
C GLU A 151 -25.72 21.41 -5.99
N ARG A 152 -26.00 22.61 -5.45
CA ARG A 152 -26.08 23.83 -6.26
C ARG A 152 -24.77 24.14 -6.95
N TYR A 153 -23.66 24.00 -6.22
CA TYR A 153 -22.32 24.25 -6.75
C TYR A 153 -21.98 23.24 -7.85
N ALA A 154 -22.16 21.93 -7.60
CA ALA A 154 -21.83 20.89 -8.56
C ALA A 154 -22.62 21.05 -9.88
N ARG A 155 -23.91 21.39 -9.80
CA ARG A 155 -24.73 21.66 -11.00
C ARG A 155 -24.27 22.93 -11.73
N ALA A 156 -23.98 24.01 -11.02
CA ALA A 156 -23.56 25.27 -11.62
C ALA A 156 -22.19 25.19 -12.31
N GLN A 157 -21.29 24.32 -11.82
CA GLN A 157 -19.93 24.16 -12.33
C GLN A 157 -19.77 22.99 -13.32
N GLY A 158 -20.86 22.28 -13.64
CA GLY A 158 -20.80 21.11 -14.53
C GLY A 158 -20.07 19.90 -13.93
N LEU A 159 -20.02 19.80 -12.59
CA LEU A 159 -19.45 18.67 -11.85
C LEU A 159 -20.50 17.60 -11.48
N TRP A 160 -21.76 17.86 -11.79
CA TRP A 160 -22.87 16.95 -11.52
C TRP A 160 -22.92 15.82 -12.56
N ARG A 161 -23.14 14.59 -12.10
CA ARG A 161 -23.29 13.42 -12.97
C ARG A 161 -24.58 13.51 -13.78
N GLU A 162 -24.43 13.45 -15.10
CA GLU A 162 -25.53 13.22 -16.03
C GLU A 162 -25.64 11.73 -16.42
N PRO A 163 -26.84 11.20 -16.69
CA PRO A 163 -27.01 9.85 -17.24
C PRO A 163 -26.27 9.66 -18.57
N GLY A 164 -25.90 8.42 -18.88
CA GLY A 164 -25.25 8.02 -20.13
C GLY A 164 -23.72 8.01 -20.07
N ASN A 165 -23.08 8.44 -21.16
CA ASN A 165 -21.69 8.11 -21.48
C ASN A 165 -20.61 8.90 -20.71
N GLY A 166 -21.00 9.93 -19.94
CA GLY A 166 -20.07 10.86 -19.30
C GLY A 166 -19.38 11.81 -20.28
N PRO A 167 -18.33 12.53 -19.83
CA PRO A 167 -17.57 13.47 -20.66
C PRO A 167 -16.72 12.77 -21.73
N GLU A 168 -16.06 13.56 -22.57
CA GLU A 168 -15.04 13.07 -23.51
C GLU A 168 -13.74 12.76 -22.75
N PHE A 169 -13.18 11.58 -23.02
CA PHE A 169 -11.97 11.07 -22.37
C PHE A 169 -10.88 10.82 -23.41
N ASP A 170 -9.61 10.86 -23.00
CA ASP A 170 -8.48 10.53 -23.89
C ASP A 170 -8.49 9.05 -24.31
N ALA A 171 -9.05 8.18 -23.46
CA ALA A 171 -9.35 6.80 -23.75
C ALA A 171 -10.59 6.35 -22.97
N THR A 172 -11.32 5.34 -23.46
CA THR A 172 -12.49 4.81 -22.78
C THR A 172 -12.47 3.29 -22.74
N LEU A 173 -12.68 2.73 -21.55
CA LEU A 173 -12.94 1.32 -21.30
C LEU A 173 -14.41 1.13 -20.92
N THR A 174 -14.96 -0.07 -21.16
CA THR A 174 -16.32 -0.42 -20.77
C THR A 174 -16.29 -1.68 -19.93
N LEU A 175 -17.07 -1.69 -18.85
CA LEU A 175 -17.24 -2.85 -17.97
C LEU A 175 -18.73 -3.09 -17.73
N ASP A 176 -19.20 -4.27 -18.13
CA ASP A 176 -20.53 -4.75 -17.79
C ASP A 176 -20.50 -5.34 -16.38
N LEU A 177 -21.20 -4.70 -15.45
CA LEU A 177 -21.27 -5.15 -14.06
C LEU A 177 -21.85 -6.55 -13.94
N SER A 178 -22.68 -7.00 -14.90
CA SER A 178 -23.26 -8.35 -14.86
C SER A 178 -22.24 -9.47 -15.08
N SER A 179 -21.04 -9.17 -15.60
CA SER A 179 -19.96 -10.14 -15.78
C SER A 179 -19.07 -10.32 -14.54
N VAL A 180 -19.30 -9.56 -13.46
CA VAL A 180 -18.48 -9.62 -12.24
C VAL A 180 -18.83 -10.86 -11.43
N GLN A 181 -17.84 -11.74 -11.26
CA GLN A 181 -17.96 -12.96 -10.46
C GLN A 181 -17.22 -12.84 -9.13
N PRO A 182 -17.66 -13.58 -8.09
CA PRO A 182 -16.90 -13.72 -6.85
C PRO A 182 -15.46 -14.17 -7.09
N SER A 183 -14.50 -13.44 -6.53
CA SER A 183 -13.07 -13.67 -6.77
C SER A 183 -12.20 -13.28 -5.58
N VAL A 184 -10.96 -13.75 -5.60
CA VAL A 184 -9.88 -13.29 -4.74
C VAL A 184 -8.75 -12.72 -5.61
N ALA A 185 -7.76 -12.07 -5.01
CA ALA A 185 -6.53 -11.72 -5.73
C ALA A 185 -5.28 -12.18 -4.98
N GLY A 186 -4.35 -12.85 -5.66
CA GLY A 186 -3.12 -13.37 -5.08
C GLY A 186 -2.46 -14.49 -5.88
N PRO A 187 -1.42 -15.15 -5.33
CA PRO A 187 -0.96 -15.05 -3.93
C PRO A 187 0.06 -13.93 -3.66
N ARG A 188 0.47 -13.15 -4.66
CA ARG A 188 1.59 -12.18 -4.52
C ARG A 188 1.27 -10.74 -4.96
N ARG A 189 0.24 -10.51 -5.79
CA ARG A 189 -0.06 -9.16 -6.30
C ARG A 189 -1.57 -8.87 -6.31
N PRO A 190 -1.97 -7.59 -6.17
CA PRO A 190 -3.39 -7.22 -6.14
C PRO A 190 -4.12 -7.40 -7.48
N GLN A 191 -3.39 -7.33 -8.59
CA GLN A 191 -3.92 -7.54 -9.94
C GLN A 191 -4.01 -9.01 -10.36
N ASP A 192 -3.50 -9.94 -9.54
CA ASP A 192 -3.56 -11.38 -9.82
C ASP A 192 -4.94 -11.92 -9.42
N ARG A 193 -6.00 -11.50 -10.12
CA ARG A 193 -7.39 -11.92 -9.86
C ARG A 193 -7.56 -13.42 -10.15
N VAL A 194 -8.29 -14.11 -9.29
CA VAL A 194 -8.59 -15.54 -9.40
C VAL A 194 -10.05 -15.77 -9.00
N GLU A 195 -10.84 -16.35 -9.89
CA GLU A 195 -12.20 -16.77 -9.59
C GLU A 195 -12.17 -18.00 -8.65
N LEU A 196 -13.18 -18.15 -7.79
CA LEU A 196 -13.17 -19.18 -6.74
C LEU A 196 -12.90 -20.61 -7.24
N PRO A 197 -13.44 -21.07 -8.39
CA PRO A 197 -13.16 -22.41 -8.91
C PRO A 197 -11.70 -22.65 -9.30
N ASP A 198 -10.98 -21.59 -9.68
CA ASP A 198 -9.59 -21.67 -10.17
C ASP A 198 -8.56 -21.53 -9.06
N LEU A 199 -8.99 -21.19 -7.84
CA LEU A 199 -8.09 -20.92 -6.72
C LEU A 199 -7.16 -22.10 -6.36
N PRO A 200 -7.61 -23.37 -6.30
CA PRO A 200 -6.71 -24.49 -6.07
C PRO A 200 -5.60 -24.60 -7.12
N ALA A 201 -5.96 -24.46 -8.40
CA ALA A 201 -5.01 -24.53 -9.51
C ALA A 201 -4.01 -23.36 -9.46
N ASN A 202 -4.49 -22.15 -9.17
CA ASN A 202 -3.64 -20.97 -8.97
C ASN A 202 -2.61 -21.19 -7.84
N PHE A 203 -3.05 -21.68 -6.69
CA PHE A 203 -2.16 -21.93 -5.55
C PHE A 203 -1.06 -22.94 -5.88
N HIS A 204 -1.43 -24.09 -6.45
CA HIS A 204 -0.46 -25.13 -6.81
C HIS A 204 0.48 -24.69 -7.94
N ALA A 205 0.01 -23.88 -8.90
CA ALA A 205 0.86 -23.31 -9.95
C ALA A 205 1.86 -22.28 -9.40
N ALA A 206 1.45 -21.45 -8.44
CA ALA A 206 2.33 -20.46 -7.81
C ALA A 206 3.38 -21.10 -6.89
N PHE A 207 3.10 -22.30 -6.38
CA PHE A 207 3.96 -23.08 -5.50
C PHE A 207 4.02 -24.57 -5.93
N PRO A 208 4.74 -24.91 -7.01
CA PRO A 208 4.76 -26.27 -7.57
C PRO A 208 5.19 -27.36 -6.57
N GLN A 209 6.01 -27.01 -5.59
CA GLN A 209 6.44 -27.90 -4.50
C GLN A 209 5.30 -28.38 -3.60
N THR A 210 4.11 -27.78 -3.70
CA THR A 210 2.92 -28.13 -2.91
C THR A 210 2.03 -29.16 -3.60
N GLY A 211 2.27 -29.46 -4.88
CA GLY A 211 1.50 -30.47 -5.61
C GLY A 211 1.79 -31.89 -5.12
N ALA A 212 0.97 -32.86 -5.54
CA ALA A 212 1.14 -34.29 -5.26
C ALA A 212 2.33 -34.91 -6.02
N VAL A 213 3.52 -34.33 -5.83
CA VAL A 213 4.81 -34.84 -6.30
C VAL A 213 5.37 -35.73 -5.18
N ASP A 214 6.03 -36.83 -5.52
CA ASP A 214 6.77 -37.64 -4.54
C ASP A 214 7.71 -36.73 -3.72
N GLY A 215 7.45 -36.62 -2.41
CA GLY A 215 8.22 -35.76 -1.49
C GLY A 215 7.49 -34.53 -0.92
N ALA A 216 6.22 -34.27 -1.30
CA ALA A 216 5.42 -33.23 -0.64
C ALA A 216 5.28 -33.50 0.86
N ARG A 217 5.61 -32.50 1.70
CA ARG A 217 5.57 -32.64 3.16
C ARG A 217 4.11 -32.81 3.60
N GLN A 218 3.86 -33.84 4.41
CA GLN A 218 2.53 -34.16 4.91
C GLN A 218 2.06 -33.09 5.91
N PRO A 219 0.75 -32.82 6.02
CA PRO A 219 0.23 -31.93 7.05
C PRO A 219 0.66 -32.38 8.44
N ALA A 220 1.11 -31.44 9.26
CA ALA A 220 1.60 -31.67 10.61
C ALA A 220 0.52 -31.30 11.64
N THR A 221 0.37 -32.13 12.67
CA THR A 221 -0.54 -31.84 13.79
C THR A 221 0.22 -31.10 14.87
N VAL A 222 -0.24 -29.88 15.18
CA VAL A 222 0.31 -29.04 16.26
C VAL A 222 -0.71 -28.93 17.41
N ARG A 223 -0.21 -28.72 18.63
CA ARG A 223 -1.06 -28.45 19.80
C ARG A 223 -0.95 -26.98 20.19
N ILE A 224 -2.10 -26.35 20.38
CA ILE A 224 -2.24 -24.95 20.78
C ILE A 224 -3.05 -24.97 22.07
N GLY A 225 -2.37 -24.92 23.21
CA GLY A 225 -2.98 -25.24 24.50
C GLY A 225 -3.55 -26.66 24.51
N ASP A 226 -4.84 -26.79 24.82
CA ASP A 226 -5.55 -28.08 24.84
C ASP A 226 -6.07 -28.53 23.46
N ALA A 227 -6.11 -27.62 22.49
CA ALA A 227 -6.63 -27.90 21.15
C ALA A 227 -5.54 -28.45 20.22
N ALA A 228 -5.94 -29.27 19.25
CA ALA A 228 -5.07 -29.75 18.18
C ALA A 228 -5.53 -29.16 16.84
N ALA A 229 -4.58 -28.78 15.99
CA ALA A 229 -4.84 -28.29 14.64
C ALA A 229 -3.86 -28.91 13.66
N THR A 230 -4.31 -29.09 12.41
CA THR A 230 -3.48 -29.60 11.32
C THR A 230 -3.04 -28.43 10.44
N VAL A 231 -1.74 -28.32 10.20
CA VAL A 231 -1.13 -27.27 9.38
C VAL A 231 -0.35 -27.92 8.25
N GLY A 232 -0.62 -27.53 7.00
CA GLY A 232 0.07 -28.00 5.81
C GLY A 232 0.19 -26.89 4.77
N HIS A 233 0.62 -27.26 3.56
CA HIS A 233 0.57 -26.34 2.43
C HIS A 233 -0.87 -25.90 2.16
N GLY A 234 -1.07 -24.60 1.95
CA GLY A 234 -2.39 -24.01 1.68
C GLY A 234 -3.22 -23.75 2.95
N SER A 235 -2.79 -24.17 4.14
CA SER A 235 -3.50 -23.84 5.38
C SER A 235 -3.55 -22.33 5.59
N VAL A 236 -4.75 -21.83 5.92
CA VAL A 236 -4.95 -20.43 6.32
C VAL A 236 -4.46 -20.31 7.77
N VAL A 237 -3.50 -19.42 8.00
CA VAL A 237 -2.95 -19.14 9.35
C VAL A 237 -3.28 -17.73 9.81
N ILE A 238 -3.72 -16.86 8.90
CA ILE A 238 -4.24 -15.53 9.21
C ILE A 238 -5.50 -15.29 8.38
N ALA A 239 -6.59 -14.91 9.05
CA ALA A 239 -7.81 -14.43 8.41
C ALA A 239 -8.22 -13.08 9.03
N ALA A 240 -8.07 -11.99 8.28
CA ALA A 240 -8.22 -10.65 8.83
C ALA A 240 -9.29 -9.82 8.11
N ILE A 241 -10.34 -9.43 8.85
CA ILE A 241 -11.23 -8.35 8.43
C ILE A 241 -10.56 -7.03 8.82
N THR A 242 -10.00 -6.32 7.84
CA THR A 242 -9.09 -5.18 8.05
C THR A 242 -9.22 -4.19 6.89
N SER A 243 -8.41 -3.14 6.90
CA SER A 243 -8.31 -2.09 5.87
C SER A 243 -9.50 -1.15 5.77
N CYS A 244 -9.20 0.13 5.50
CA CYS A 244 -10.19 1.14 5.14
C CYS A 244 -10.94 0.77 3.84
N THR A 245 -10.32 -0.02 2.94
CA THR A 245 -10.88 -0.45 1.66
C THR A 245 -12.27 -1.07 1.79
N ASN A 246 -12.44 -1.96 2.77
CA ASN A 246 -13.65 -2.75 2.95
C ASN A 246 -14.36 -2.44 4.27
N THR A 247 -13.64 -2.06 5.34
CA THR A 247 -14.29 -1.77 6.63
C THR A 247 -15.11 -0.49 6.64
N SER A 248 -14.90 0.39 5.66
CA SER A 248 -15.74 1.56 5.41
C SER A 248 -17.06 1.23 4.70
N ASN A 249 -17.23 -0.01 4.22
CA ASN A 249 -18.37 -0.43 3.42
C ASN A 249 -19.33 -1.30 4.24
N PRO A 250 -20.49 -0.76 4.68
CA PRO A 250 -21.46 -1.50 5.48
C PRO A 250 -21.99 -2.77 4.81
N THR A 251 -22.12 -2.78 3.48
CA THR A 251 -22.64 -3.94 2.73
C THR A 251 -21.81 -5.20 3.01
N VAL A 252 -20.48 -5.08 2.92
CA VAL A 252 -19.59 -6.23 3.14
C VAL A 252 -19.34 -6.51 4.63
N MET A 253 -19.39 -5.50 5.49
CA MET A 253 -19.23 -5.69 6.94
C MET A 253 -20.45 -6.37 7.57
N VAL A 254 -21.66 -5.90 7.24
CA VAL A 254 -22.92 -6.56 7.62
C VAL A 254 -23.01 -7.94 6.98
N GLY A 255 -22.62 -8.08 5.71
CA GLY A 255 -22.52 -9.37 5.04
C GLY A 255 -21.62 -10.37 5.78
N ALA A 256 -20.46 -9.93 6.28
CA ALA A 256 -19.56 -10.79 7.06
C ALA A 256 -20.19 -11.20 8.40
N GLY A 257 -20.83 -10.27 9.09
CA GLY A 257 -21.54 -10.54 10.34
C GLY A 257 -22.70 -11.52 10.16
N LEU A 258 -23.49 -11.36 9.09
CA LEU A 258 -24.59 -12.27 8.77
C LEU A 258 -24.10 -13.66 8.37
N LEU A 259 -23.01 -13.74 7.60
CA LEU A 259 -22.37 -15.03 7.27
C LEU A 259 -21.86 -15.72 8.54
N ALA A 260 -21.24 -14.98 9.47
CA ALA A 260 -20.82 -15.51 10.77
C ALA A 260 -22.01 -16.02 11.59
N ARG A 261 -23.10 -15.23 11.69
CA ARG A 261 -24.36 -15.64 12.34
C ARG A 261 -24.91 -16.94 11.76
N ASN A 262 -24.95 -17.04 10.44
CA ASN A 262 -25.46 -18.22 9.75
C ASN A 262 -24.54 -19.44 9.95
N ALA A 263 -23.22 -19.26 9.94
CA ALA A 263 -22.24 -20.31 10.21
C ALA A 263 -22.36 -20.86 11.65
N VAL A 264 -22.43 -19.96 12.63
CA VAL A 264 -22.62 -20.31 14.06
C VAL A 264 -23.94 -21.06 14.26
N ALA A 265 -25.03 -20.62 13.62
CA ALA A 265 -26.33 -21.30 13.70
C ALA A 265 -26.33 -22.71 13.09
N ARG A 266 -25.32 -23.05 12.26
CA ARG A 266 -25.10 -24.39 11.71
C ARG A 266 -24.07 -25.21 12.49
N GLY A 267 -23.47 -24.66 13.55
CA GLY A 267 -22.46 -25.35 14.36
C GLY A 267 -21.04 -25.29 13.81
N LEU A 268 -20.77 -24.44 12.82
CA LEU A 268 -19.42 -24.32 12.27
C LEU A 268 -18.49 -23.56 13.22
N THR A 269 -17.23 -23.97 13.27
CA THR A 269 -16.17 -23.34 14.07
C THR A 269 -14.92 -23.10 13.21
N VAL A 270 -14.06 -22.19 13.65
CA VAL A 270 -12.78 -21.88 12.99
C VAL A 270 -11.68 -22.74 13.60
N SER A 271 -10.78 -23.27 12.76
CA SER A 271 -9.61 -24.03 13.22
C SER A 271 -8.73 -23.18 14.15
N PRO A 272 -8.24 -23.73 15.28
CA PRO A 272 -7.34 -23.02 16.19
C PRO A 272 -6.02 -22.55 15.54
N ALA A 273 -5.64 -23.10 14.38
CA ALA A 273 -4.48 -22.63 13.63
C ALA A 273 -4.68 -21.28 12.94
N VAL A 274 -5.93 -20.81 12.81
CA VAL A 274 -6.25 -19.56 12.11
C VAL A 274 -6.25 -18.40 13.11
N LYS A 275 -5.30 -17.47 12.94
CA LYS A 275 -5.34 -16.19 13.65
C LYS A 275 -6.37 -15.26 13.01
N THR A 276 -7.55 -15.18 13.61
CA THR A 276 -8.64 -14.29 13.19
C THR A 276 -8.51 -12.91 13.82
N SER A 277 -8.98 -11.87 13.11
CA SER A 277 -9.02 -10.50 13.65
C SER A 277 -10.03 -9.61 12.94
N LEU A 278 -10.69 -8.73 13.71
CA LEU A 278 -11.52 -7.64 13.21
C LEU A 278 -10.86 -6.30 13.56
N ALA A 279 -10.51 -5.51 12.54
CA ALA A 279 -9.88 -4.21 12.69
C ALA A 279 -10.61 -3.13 11.87
N PRO A 280 -11.71 -2.56 12.42
CA PRO A 280 -12.52 -1.58 11.71
C PRO A 280 -11.83 -0.23 11.55
N GLY A 281 -12.10 0.46 10.44
CA GLY A 281 -11.58 1.81 10.19
C GLY A 281 -12.19 2.91 11.08
N SER A 282 -13.31 2.63 11.76
CA SER A 282 -13.92 3.57 12.71
C SER A 282 -14.78 2.86 13.75
N ARG A 283 -15.10 3.56 14.85
CA ARG A 283 -16.05 3.12 15.88
C ARG A 283 -17.51 3.06 15.38
N ALA A 284 -17.84 3.72 14.27
CA ALA A 284 -19.18 3.62 13.69
C ALA A 284 -19.46 2.19 13.21
N VAL A 285 -18.42 1.46 12.77
CA VAL A 285 -18.54 0.08 12.29
C VAL A 285 -18.96 -0.87 13.40
N THR A 286 -18.27 -0.83 14.54
CA THR A 286 -18.67 -1.62 15.70
C THR A 286 -20.04 -1.20 16.20
N GLY A 287 -20.33 0.11 16.21
CA GLY A 287 -21.65 0.62 16.61
C GLY A 287 -22.82 -0.01 15.85
N TYR A 288 -22.75 -0.12 14.51
CA TYR A 288 -23.83 -0.76 13.75
C TYR A 288 -23.80 -2.29 13.81
N LEU A 289 -22.62 -2.92 13.95
CA LEU A 289 -22.53 -4.38 14.12
C LEU A 289 -23.13 -4.81 15.47
N ASP A 290 -22.89 -4.04 16.53
CA ASP A 290 -23.46 -4.24 17.85
C ASP A 290 -24.99 -4.04 17.82
N ALA A 291 -25.46 -2.96 17.21
CA ALA A 291 -26.89 -2.68 17.07
C ALA A 291 -27.64 -3.76 16.28
N ALA A 292 -26.98 -4.38 15.29
CA ALA A 292 -27.51 -5.48 14.50
C ALA A 292 -27.36 -6.86 15.17
N GLY A 293 -26.70 -6.96 16.34
CA GLY A 293 -26.42 -8.23 17.00
C GLY A 293 -25.43 -9.14 16.24
N LEU A 294 -24.55 -8.55 15.42
CA LEU A 294 -23.62 -9.27 14.56
C LEU A 294 -22.20 -9.39 15.15
N THR A 295 -21.87 -8.60 16.17
CA THR A 295 -20.58 -8.69 16.86
C THR A 295 -20.39 -10.03 17.56
N GLU A 296 -21.38 -10.51 18.30
CA GLU A 296 -21.28 -11.77 19.05
C GLU A 296 -21.00 -12.98 18.12
N PRO A 297 -21.71 -13.19 17.00
CA PRO A 297 -21.36 -14.25 16.06
C PRO A 297 -19.95 -14.13 15.45
N LEU A 298 -19.48 -12.91 15.17
CA LEU A 298 -18.11 -12.68 14.70
C LEU A 298 -17.09 -13.10 15.76
N GLU A 299 -17.31 -12.72 17.02
CA GLU A 299 -16.46 -13.09 18.15
C GLU A 299 -16.45 -14.60 18.42
N GLN A 300 -17.58 -15.29 18.27
CA GLN A 300 -17.64 -16.76 18.38
C GLN A 300 -16.78 -17.48 17.34
N LEU A 301 -16.59 -16.87 16.16
CA LEU A 301 -15.65 -17.35 15.13
C LEU A 301 -14.23 -16.77 15.29
N GLY A 302 -13.95 -16.07 16.39
CA GLY A 302 -12.65 -15.49 16.73
C GLY A 302 -12.37 -14.11 16.12
N PHE A 303 -13.28 -13.53 15.34
CA PHE A 303 -13.15 -12.18 14.79
C PHE A 303 -13.44 -11.09 15.84
N ALA A 304 -12.75 -11.16 16.97
CA ALA A 304 -12.80 -10.15 18.01
C ALA A 304 -12.15 -8.83 17.56
N LEU A 305 -12.62 -7.73 18.13
CA LEU A 305 -12.07 -6.40 17.89
C LEU A 305 -10.61 -6.34 18.33
N ALA A 306 -9.70 -6.36 17.36
CA ALA A 306 -8.26 -6.24 17.59
C ALA A 306 -7.81 -4.78 17.78
N GLY A 307 -8.54 -3.83 17.19
CA GLY A 307 -8.29 -2.40 17.33
C GLY A 307 -8.79 -1.57 16.15
N TYR A 308 -8.86 -0.26 16.33
CA TYR A 308 -9.23 0.69 15.27
C TYR A 308 -7.97 1.24 14.60
N GLY A 309 -7.62 0.70 13.44
CA GLY A 309 -6.41 1.09 12.71
C GLY A 309 -6.02 0.11 11.60
N CYS A 310 -4.89 0.35 10.94
CA CYS A 310 -4.49 -0.44 9.77
C CYS A 310 -4.16 -1.92 10.06
N THR A 311 -3.61 -2.22 11.25
CA THR A 311 -3.30 -3.59 11.72
C THR A 311 -2.68 -4.50 10.63
N THR A 312 -3.30 -5.63 10.32
CA THR A 312 -2.86 -6.62 9.33
C THR A 312 -2.70 -6.03 7.92
N CYS A 313 -3.49 -5.02 7.53
CA CYS A 313 -3.40 -4.40 6.20
C CYS A 313 -2.02 -3.79 5.89
N ILE A 314 -1.32 -3.30 6.93
CA ILE A 314 0.02 -2.71 6.81
C ILE A 314 1.13 -3.69 7.24
N GLY A 315 0.79 -4.94 7.53
CA GLY A 315 1.73 -5.96 8.02
C GLY A 315 1.89 -6.00 9.54
N ASN A 316 1.14 -5.20 10.30
CA ASN A 316 1.08 -5.29 11.77
C ASN A 316 0.13 -6.42 12.18
N SER A 317 0.42 -7.63 11.71
CA SER A 317 -0.37 -8.85 11.97
C SER A 317 -0.02 -9.51 13.31
N GLY A 318 1.08 -9.11 13.95
CA GLY A 318 1.58 -9.69 15.20
C GLY A 318 2.08 -11.14 15.02
N PRO A 319 2.60 -11.77 16.08
CA PRO A 319 3.15 -13.13 15.98
C PRO A 319 2.04 -14.17 15.77
N LEU A 320 2.37 -15.27 15.09
CA LEU A 320 1.60 -16.52 15.16
C LEU A 320 1.93 -17.26 16.48
N ASP A 321 1.07 -18.18 16.91
CA ASP A 321 1.40 -19.07 18.03
C ASP A 321 2.67 -19.87 17.73
N ALA A 322 3.55 -19.99 18.72
CA ALA A 322 4.88 -20.58 18.54
C ALA A 322 4.86 -21.97 17.87
N PRO A 323 3.98 -22.92 18.26
CA PRO A 323 3.91 -24.22 17.59
C PRO A 323 3.56 -24.14 16.10
N ILE A 324 2.74 -23.15 15.70
CA ILE A 324 2.39 -22.92 14.28
C ILE A 324 3.59 -22.32 13.55
N ALA A 325 4.25 -21.33 14.16
CA ALA A 325 5.42 -20.68 13.56
C ALA A 325 6.56 -21.69 13.33
N GLU A 326 6.87 -22.48 14.37
CA GLU A 326 7.92 -23.51 14.35
C GLU A 326 7.68 -24.55 13.26
N VAL A 327 6.44 -25.04 13.12
CA VAL A 327 6.14 -26.04 12.09
C VAL A 327 6.19 -25.45 10.69
N ILE A 328 5.74 -24.21 10.48
CA ILE A 328 5.85 -23.56 9.17
C ILE A 328 7.30 -23.38 8.74
N GLU A 329 8.17 -22.99 9.67
CA GLU A 329 9.60 -22.79 9.41
C GLU A 329 10.34 -24.11 9.22
N HIS A 330 10.22 -25.03 10.18
CA HIS A 330 10.88 -26.34 10.14
C HIS A 330 10.41 -27.15 8.93
N ASP A 331 9.08 -27.21 8.72
CA ASP A 331 8.47 -27.94 7.62
C ASP A 331 8.39 -27.11 6.33
N GLU A 332 8.98 -25.92 6.25
CA GLU A 332 9.04 -25.07 5.05
C GLU A 332 7.68 -24.93 4.34
N LEU A 333 6.61 -24.91 5.14
CA LEU A 333 5.25 -24.93 4.65
C LEU A 333 4.91 -23.63 3.93
N VAL A 334 4.01 -23.74 2.96
CA VAL A 334 3.45 -22.58 2.25
C VAL A 334 2.11 -22.27 2.90
N ALA A 335 2.17 -21.56 4.02
CA ALA A 335 0.98 -21.08 4.72
C ALA A 335 0.38 -19.84 4.03
N ALA A 336 -0.92 -19.66 4.18
CA ALA A 336 -1.68 -18.59 3.55
C ALA A 336 -2.25 -17.58 4.55
N ALA A 337 -2.27 -16.31 4.15
CA ALA A 337 -3.07 -15.27 4.78
C ALA A 337 -4.21 -14.85 3.84
N VAL A 338 -5.41 -14.68 4.39
CA VAL A 338 -6.56 -14.13 3.67
C VAL A 338 -7.02 -12.86 4.38
N LEU A 339 -7.13 -11.76 3.65
CA LEU A 339 -7.48 -10.48 4.25
C LEU A 339 -8.34 -9.62 3.34
N SER A 340 -9.14 -8.75 3.94
CA SER A 340 -9.92 -7.72 3.22
C SER A 340 -9.13 -6.44 2.98
N GLY A 341 -7.81 -6.59 2.77
CA GLY A 341 -6.89 -5.52 2.43
C GLY A 341 -6.91 -5.15 0.95
N ASN A 342 -5.92 -4.34 0.56
CA ASN A 342 -5.67 -3.93 -0.83
C ASN A 342 -4.29 -4.37 -1.36
N ARG A 343 -3.41 -4.90 -0.50
CA ARG A 343 -2.06 -5.35 -0.87
C ARG A 343 -1.72 -6.68 -0.25
N ASN A 344 -1.08 -7.53 -1.04
CA ASN A 344 -0.72 -8.91 -0.72
C ASN A 344 0.68 -9.29 -1.26
N PHE A 345 1.58 -8.30 -1.35
CA PHE A 345 2.97 -8.56 -1.71
C PHE A 345 3.62 -9.56 -0.75
N GLU A 346 4.48 -10.42 -1.28
CA GLU A 346 5.15 -11.48 -0.50
C GLU A 346 5.92 -10.87 0.68
N GLY A 347 5.70 -11.42 1.89
CA GLY A 347 6.30 -10.93 3.13
C GLY A 347 5.69 -9.66 3.72
N ARG A 348 4.71 -9.03 3.06
CA ARG A 348 4.04 -7.82 3.59
C ARG A 348 3.10 -8.13 4.74
N ILE A 349 2.27 -9.17 4.62
CA ILE A 349 1.21 -9.45 5.59
C ILE A 349 1.77 -10.07 6.86
N HIS A 350 2.57 -11.12 6.70
CA HIS A 350 3.30 -11.78 7.79
C HIS A 350 4.49 -12.53 7.18
N PRO A 351 5.68 -12.56 7.82
CA PRO A 351 6.88 -13.20 7.26
C PRO A 351 6.69 -14.71 6.97
N LEU A 352 5.83 -15.38 7.75
CA LEU A 352 5.53 -16.82 7.61
C LEU A 352 4.35 -17.13 6.67
N ALA A 353 3.65 -16.12 6.16
CA ALA A 353 2.56 -16.31 5.20
C ALA A 353 3.09 -16.03 3.77
N ARG A 354 3.62 -17.08 3.13
CA ARG A 354 4.20 -16.98 1.78
C ARG A 354 3.14 -16.74 0.69
N ALA A 355 1.91 -17.16 0.93
CA ALA A 355 0.76 -16.85 0.09
C ALA A 355 -0.14 -15.83 0.78
N SER A 356 -0.61 -14.81 0.06
CA SER A 356 -1.56 -13.82 0.59
C SER A 356 -2.66 -13.52 -0.43
N TYR A 357 -3.91 -13.66 -0.02
CA TYR A 357 -5.08 -13.44 -0.87
C TYR A 357 -5.96 -12.30 -0.36
N LEU A 358 -6.28 -11.36 -1.25
CA LEU A 358 -7.26 -10.30 -1.01
C LEU A 358 -8.65 -10.85 -1.28
N ALA A 359 -9.58 -10.66 -0.34
CA ALA A 359 -10.95 -11.18 -0.44
C ALA A 359 -11.94 -10.24 0.24
N SER A 360 -13.23 -10.33 -0.10
CA SER A 360 -14.27 -9.59 0.61
C SER A 360 -14.37 -10.03 2.08
N PRO A 361 -14.78 -9.17 3.03
CA PRO A 361 -14.97 -9.56 4.42
C PRO A 361 -15.79 -10.86 4.64
N PRO A 362 -16.91 -11.13 3.92
CA PRO A 362 -17.59 -12.41 4.02
C PRO A 362 -16.74 -13.60 3.54
N LEU A 363 -15.96 -13.44 2.46
CA LEU A 363 -15.03 -14.48 2.01
C LEU A 363 -13.89 -14.70 3.00
N VAL A 364 -13.41 -13.67 3.71
CA VAL A 364 -12.42 -13.84 4.79
C VAL A 364 -12.97 -14.78 5.87
N VAL A 365 -14.23 -14.61 6.27
CA VAL A 365 -14.89 -15.52 7.24
C VAL A 365 -15.02 -16.93 6.64
N ALA A 366 -15.41 -17.06 5.37
CA ALA A 366 -15.52 -18.35 4.69
C ALA A 366 -14.18 -19.10 4.64
N PHE A 367 -13.07 -18.43 4.31
CA PHE A 367 -11.74 -19.03 4.31
C PHE A 367 -11.23 -19.36 5.71
N ALA A 368 -11.61 -18.59 6.74
CA ALA A 368 -11.32 -18.94 8.13
C ALA A 368 -12.02 -20.24 8.54
N LEU A 369 -13.29 -20.41 8.16
CA LEU A 369 -14.07 -21.62 8.41
C LEU A 369 -13.47 -22.83 7.67
N ALA A 370 -13.14 -22.66 6.38
CA ALA A 370 -12.54 -23.73 5.58
C ALA A 370 -11.11 -24.08 6.04
N GLY A 371 -10.37 -23.13 6.62
CA GLY A 371 -9.02 -23.32 7.15
C GLY A 371 -7.93 -23.52 6.09
N ARG A 372 -8.24 -23.37 4.80
CA ARG A 372 -7.31 -23.58 3.68
C ARG A 372 -7.70 -22.76 2.45
N VAL A 373 -6.73 -22.44 1.58
CA VAL A 373 -6.96 -21.69 0.32
C VAL A 373 -7.04 -22.58 -0.91
N ASP A 374 -6.52 -23.80 -0.85
CA ASP A 374 -6.61 -24.81 -1.92
C ASP A 374 -7.96 -25.54 -1.89
N ILE A 375 -9.03 -24.76 -1.89
CA ILE A 375 -10.43 -25.19 -1.87
C ILE A 375 -11.23 -24.40 -2.90
N ASP A 376 -12.11 -25.07 -3.64
CA ASP A 376 -13.13 -24.41 -4.44
C ASP A 376 -14.37 -24.19 -3.56
N LEU A 377 -14.54 -22.98 -3.04
CA LEU A 377 -15.67 -22.60 -2.18
C LEU A 377 -17.03 -22.67 -2.88
N SER A 378 -17.07 -22.76 -4.22
CA SER A 378 -18.32 -22.86 -4.99
C SER A 378 -18.89 -24.29 -5.01
N THR A 379 -18.04 -25.31 -4.81
CA THR A 379 -18.43 -26.72 -4.93
C THR A 379 -18.07 -27.59 -3.73
N GLN A 380 -17.19 -27.13 -2.84
CA GLN A 380 -16.74 -27.87 -1.66
C GLN A 380 -17.34 -27.31 -0.37
N PRO A 381 -17.62 -28.15 0.64
CA PRO A 381 -18.17 -27.70 1.91
C PRO A 381 -17.13 -26.95 2.74
N LEU A 382 -17.58 -25.96 3.50
CA LEU A 382 -16.78 -25.23 4.49
C LEU A 382 -16.47 -26.10 5.71
N GLY A 383 -17.39 -26.99 6.05
CA GLY A 383 -17.29 -27.88 7.20
C GLY A 383 -18.52 -28.76 7.34
N ILE A 384 -18.59 -29.48 8.46
CA ILE A 384 -19.73 -30.31 8.84
C ILE A 384 -20.49 -29.59 9.96
N GLY A 385 -21.80 -29.40 9.78
CA GLY A 385 -22.64 -28.78 10.79
C GLY A 385 -23.00 -29.72 11.95
N ASP A 386 -23.65 -29.19 12.98
CA ASP A 386 -24.08 -29.95 14.17
C ASP A 386 -25.07 -31.08 13.84
N ASP A 387 -25.76 -30.99 12.70
CA ASP A 387 -26.65 -32.02 12.16
C ASP A 387 -25.92 -33.15 11.40
N GLY A 388 -24.59 -33.08 11.34
CA GLY A 388 -23.74 -34.02 10.62
C GLY A 388 -23.72 -33.85 9.10
N ARG A 389 -24.33 -32.78 8.56
CA ARG A 389 -24.37 -32.53 7.11
C ARG A 389 -23.28 -31.56 6.65
N PRO A 390 -22.78 -31.73 5.41
CA PRO A 390 -21.88 -30.73 4.83
C PRO A 390 -22.60 -29.38 4.68
N VAL A 391 -21.93 -28.30 5.09
CA VAL A 391 -22.39 -26.92 4.91
C VAL A 391 -21.58 -26.25 3.82
N PHE A 392 -22.23 -25.84 2.75
CA PHE A 392 -21.61 -25.14 1.62
C PHE A 392 -21.70 -23.62 1.81
N LEU A 393 -20.86 -22.87 1.09
CA LEU A 393 -20.89 -21.41 1.15
C LEU A 393 -22.29 -20.85 0.81
N ALA A 394 -22.94 -21.43 -0.21
CA ALA A 394 -24.28 -21.04 -0.63
C ALA A 394 -25.37 -21.24 0.45
N ASP A 395 -25.15 -22.15 1.42
CA ASP A 395 -26.13 -22.44 2.47
C ASP A 395 -26.18 -21.33 3.54
N ILE A 396 -25.11 -20.55 3.66
CA ILE A 396 -24.93 -19.54 4.72
C ILE A 396 -24.69 -18.13 4.17
N TRP A 397 -24.58 -17.98 2.85
CA TRP A 397 -24.38 -16.68 2.21
C TRP A 397 -25.61 -15.78 2.40
N PRO A 398 -25.44 -14.55 2.93
CA PRO A 398 -26.56 -13.66 3.20
C PRO A 398 -27.21 -13.14 1.90
N GLY A 399 -28.53 -12.99 1.93
CA GLY A 399 -29.29 -12.41 0.82
C GLY A 399 -29.11 -10.88 0.74
N PRO A 400 -29.17 -10.28 -0.47
CA PRO A 400 -28.99 -8.83 -0.63
C PRO A 400 -30.07 -8.00 0.07
N ASP A 401 -31.31 -8.48 0.10
CA ASP A 401 -32.40 -7.79 0.79
C ASP A 401 -32.26 -7.85 2.32
N GLU A 402 -31.72 -8.94 2.85
CA GLU A 402 -31.40 -9.06 4.28
C GLU A 402 -30.32 -8.06 4.68
N ILE A 403 -29.21 -8.00 3.93
CA ILE A 403 -28.13 -7.03 4.17
C ILE A 403 -28.69 -5.61 4.16
N ARG A 404 -29.51 -5.27 3.15
CA ARG A 404 -30.12 -3.94 3.02
C ARG A 404 -31.04 -3.61 4.21
N SER A 405 -31.85 -4.57 4.67
CA SER A 405 -32.72 -4.35 5.84
C SER A 405 -31.90 -4.03 7.08
N VAL A 406 -30.87 -4.85 7.36
CA VAL A 406 -30.00 -4.66 8.53
C VAL A 406 -29.29 -3.30 8.48
N ILE A 407 -28.78 -2.89 7.32
CA ILE A 407 -28.14 -1.58 7.16
C ILE A 407 -29.13 -0.44 7.48
N ASN A 408 -30.34 -0.51 6.91
CA ASN A 408 -31.35 0.53 7.11
C ASN A 408 -31.83 0.62 8.57
N GLU A 409 -31.79 -0.50 9.30
CA GLU A 409 -32.22 -0.57 10.70
C GLU A 409 -31.09 -0.22 11.69
N SER A 410 -29.82 -0.42 11.32
CA SER A 410 -28.68 -0.26 12.24
C SER A 410 -27.84 0.99 12.00
N ILE A 411 -28.00 1.68 10.86
CA ILE A 411 -27.19 2.84 10.49
C ILE A 411 -28.06 4.08 10.29
N ASP A 412 -27.81 5.10 11.12
CA ASP A 412 -28.49 6.39 11.02
C ASP A 412 -27.51 7.57 11.21
N PRO A 413 -27.94 8.82 10.92
CA PRO A 413 -27.10 10.00 11.14
C PRO A 413 -26.73 10.28 12.59
N ALA A 414 -27.48 9.77 13.57
CA ALA A 414 -27.20 9.97 14.98
C ALA A 414 -25.97 9.14 15.40
N LEU A 415 -25.83 7.92 14.89
CA LEU A 415 -24.65 7.06 15.09
C LEU A 415 -23.35 7.79 14.70
N PHE A 416 -23.31 8.38 13.50
CA PHE A 416 -22.13 9.12 13.04
C PHE A 416 -21.86 10.37 13.89
N LYS A 417 -22.89 11.16 14.19
CA LYS A 417 -22.74 12.36 15.03
C LYS A 417 -22.22 12.02 16.42
N ALA A 418 -22.76 10.98 17.06
CA ALA A 418 -22.32 10.53 18.38
C ALA A 418 -20.88 10.01 18.34
N THR A 419 -20.54 9.21 17.32
CA THR A 419 -19.20 8.65 17.16
C THR A 419 -18.12 9.72 17.00
N TYR A 420 -18.38 10.72 16.15
CA TYR A 420 -17.38 11.74 15.82
C TYR A 420 -17.38 12.94 16.80
N ALA A 421 -18.37 13.06 17.68
CA ALA A 421 -18.38 14.08 18.72
C ALA A 421 -17.23 13.91 19.74
N THR A 422 -16.76 12.68 19.97
CA THR A 422 -15.75 12.35 20.99
C THR A 422 -14.43 11.88 20.39
N VAL A 423 -14.19 12.10 19.09
CA VAL A 423 -13.03 11.53 18.39
C VAL A 423 -11.68 12.04 18.91
N PHE A 424 -11.65 13.24 19.49
CA PHE A 424 -10.45 13.88 20.04
C PHE A 424 -10.30 13.71 21.57
N ASP A 425 -11.28 13.13 22.25
CA ASP A 425 -11.28 13.03 23.72
C ASP A 425 -10.14 12.14 24.23
N GLY A 426 -9.77 11.11 23.45
CA GLY A 426 -8.79 10.10 23.82
C GLY A 426 -9.16 9.29 25.06
N ASP A 427 -8.28 8.38 25.48
CA ASP A 427 -8.37 7.72 26.79
C ASP A 427 -7.54 8.49 27.84
N ASP A 428 -7.51 7.98 29.08
CA ASP A 428 -6.72 8.59 30.14
C ASP A 428 -5.22 8.62 29.83
N ARG A 429 -4.72 7.67 29.03
CA ARG A 429 -3.33 7.66 28.58
C ARG A 429 -3.05 8.82 27.62
N TRP A 430 -3.93 9.07 26.66
CA TRP A 430 -3.82 10.22 25.75
C TRP A 430 -3.84 11.55 26.50
N ARG A 431 -4.80 11.74 27.40
CA ARG A 431 -4.95 13.00 28.16
C ARG A 431 -3.82 13.25 29.16
N ALA A 432 -3.16 12.19 29.63
CA ALA A 432 -2.04 12.29 30.56
C ALA A 432 -0.67 12.53 29.88
N LEU A 433 -0.60 12.57 28.54
CA LEU A 433 0.66 12.83 27.84
C LEU A 433 1.17 14.24 28.18
N PRO A 434 2.44 14.39 28.63
CA PRO A 434 3.01 15.70 28.90
C PRO A 434 3.16 16.48 27.60
N ILE A 435 2.72 17.74 27.60
CA ILE A 435 2.86 18.66 26.47
C ILE A 435 3.91 19.71 26.87
N PRO A 436 5.13 19.66 26.31
CA PRO A 436 6.16 20.66 26.61
C PRO A 436 5.80 22.02 26.00
N ASP A 437 6.19 23.11 26.67
CA ASP A 437 5.98 24.49 26.20
C ASP A 437 7.02 24.90 25.12
N GLY A 438 6.60 25.76 24.18
CA GLY A 438 7.47 26.44 23.21
C GLY A 438 7.33 25.99 21.75
N ASP A 439 7.94 26.76 20.84
CA ASP A 439 7.77 26.58 19.37
C ASP A 439 8.89 25.75 18.72
N ARG A 440 9.86 25.25 19.51
CA ARG A 440 10.98 24.44 19.02
C ARG A 440 11.01 23.08 19.70
N TYR A 441 11.14 22.02 18.91
CA TYR A 441 11.25 20.68 19.43
C TYR A 441 12.57 20.48 20.21
N ALA A 442 12.47 20.06 21.47
CA ALA A 442 13.61 19.74 22.31
C ALA A 442 14.10 18.32 22.01
N TRP A 443 15.13 18.20 21.17
CA TRP A 443 15.70 16.91 20.79
C TRP A 443 16.35 16.23 22.00
N ASP A 444 15.87 15.04 22.34
CA ASP A 444 16.49 14.18 23.34
C ASP A 444 17.52 13.25 22.66
N PRO A 445 18.83 13.39 22.94
CA PRO A 445 19.85 12.54 22.34
C PRO A 445 19.76 11.06 22.76
N ALA A 446 19.04 10.73 23.83
CA ALA A 446 18.80 9.35 24.25
C ALA A 446 17.57 8.72 23.56
N SER A 447 16.76 9.51 22.85
CA SER A 447 15.57 8.99 22.18
C SER A 447 15.94 8.05 21.04
N THR A 448 15.38 6.84 21.07
CA THR A 448 15.47 5.88 19.95
C THR A 448 14.29 5.98 18.99
N TYR A 449 13.40 6.98 19.16
CA TYR A 449 12.21 7.19 18.34
C TYR A 449 12.24 8.48 17.53
N ILE A 450 12.73 9.58 18.11
CA ILE A 450 12.74 10.91 17.47
C ILE A 450 14.15 11.48 17.55
N ALA A 451 14.80 11.69 16.40
CA ALA A 451 16.12 12.30 16.32
C ALA A 451 16.15 13.40 15.25
N ARG A 452 16.99 14.43 15.47
CA ARG A 452 17.17 15.51 14.50
C ARG A 452 17.76 14.91 13.21
N PRO A 453 17.08 14.99 12.07
CA PRO A 453 17.62 14.42 10.84
C PRO A 453 18.76 15.28 10.26
N PRO A 454 19.70 14.68 9.52
CA PRO A 454 20.88 15.38 8.99
C PRO A 454 20.62 16.13 7.66
N TYR A 455 19.36 16.22 7.19
CA TYR A 455 19.02 16.72 5.85
C TYR A 455 19.47 18.15 5.54
N PHE A 456 19.64 18.97 6.58
CA PHE A 456 20.00 20.38 6.46
C PHE A 456 21.41 20.69 6.98
N ASP A 457 22.18 19.66 7.36
CA ASP A 457 23.50 19.87 7.92
C ASP A 457 24.44 20.46 6.87
N GLY A 458 25.11 21.57 7.21
CA GLY A 458 25.98 22.30 6.30
C GLY A 458 25.27 23.08 5.18
N MET A 459 23.93 23.18 5.21
CA MET A 459 23.17 23.90 4.19
C MET A 459 23.44 25.41 4.21
N THR A 460 23.68 25.98 3.02
CA THR A 460 23.88 27.42 2.76
C THR A 460 22.74 28.03 1.94
N MET A 461 22.64 29.36 1.93
CA MET A 461 21.69 30.10 1.09
C MET A 461 21.94 29.88 -0.41
N ASP A 462 23.20 29.88 -0.82
CA ASP A 462 23.56 29.49 -2.19
C ASP A 462 23.56 27.96 -2.32
N PRO A 463 22.86 27.37 -3.30
CA PRO A 463 22.89 25.93 -3.53
C PRO A 463 24.27 25.48 -4.03
N PRO A 464 24.73 24.27 -3.63
CA PRO A 464 25.98 23.72 -4.15
C PRO A 464 25.86 23.46 -5.65
N ALA A 465 26.98 23.60 -6.37
CA ALA A 465 27.01 23.27 -7.79
C ALA A 465 26.73 21.78 -8.02
N VAL A 466 25.84 21.47 -8.94
CA VAL A 466 25.60 20.08 -9.38
C VAL A 466 26.80 19.63 -10.21
N ALA A 467 27.48 18.57 -9.75
CA ALA A 467 28.61 17.96 -10.42
C ALA A 467 28.20 16.68 -11.18
N GLU A 468 29.05 16.24 -12.10
CA GLU A 468 28.92 14.93 -12.73
C GLU A 468 29.02 13.80 -11.69
N ILE A 469 28.37 12.66 -11.99
CA ILE A 469 28.51 11.45 -11.18
C ILE A 469 29.62 10.62 -11.82
N VAL A 470 30.79 10.55 -11.19
CA VAL A 470 31.99 9.90 -11.75
C VAL A 470 32.40 8.72 -10.89
N GLY A 471 32.66 7.58 -11.53
CA GLY A 471 33.20 6.39 -10.87
C GLY A 471 32.28 5.78 -9.81
N ALA A 472 30.96 5.91 -9.97
CA ALA A 472 30.00 5.39 -9.03
C ALA A 472 29.93 3.86 -9.04
N ARG A 473 29.52 3.28 -7.90
CA ARG A 473 29.32 1.83 -7.72
C ARG A 473 27.86 1.49 -7.57
N VAL A 474 27.50 0.29 -8.03
CA VAL A 474 26.14 -0.23 -7.87
C VAL A 474 25.99 -0.79 -6.46
N LEU A 475 25.18 -0.13 -5.63
CA LEU A 475 24.88 -0.61 -4.28
C LEU A 475 23.93 -1.83 -4.32
N ALA A 476 22.97 -1.81 -5.24
CA ALA A 476 22.02 -2.88 -5.47
C ALA A 476 21.68 -3.00 -6.96
N LEU A 477 21.65 -4.24 -7.47
CA LEU A 477 21.16 -4.57 -8.81
C LEU A 477 19.90 -5.39 -8.65
N LEU A 478 18.77 -4.83 -9.05
CA LEU A 478 17.44 -5.34 -8.71
C LEU A 478 16.64 -5.68 -9.97
N GLY A 479 15.70 -6.63 -9.82
CA GLY A 479 14.79 -7.01 -10.90
C GLY A 479 13.56 -6.12 -11.04
N ASP A 480 12.49 -6.68 -11.60
CA ASP A 480 11.20 -6.02 -11.78
C ASP A 480 10.39 -5.93 -10.48
N SER A 481 9.43 -5.00 -10.45
CA SER A 481 8.40 -4.82 -9.42
C SER A 481 8.94 -4.73 -7.98
N VAL A 482 10.11 -4.09 -7.81
CA VAL A 482 10.67 -3.80 -6.49
C VAL A 482 9.79 -2.77 -5.78
N THR A 483 8.98 -3.25 -4.84
CA THR A 483 8.12 -2.39 -4.01
C THR A 483 8.90 -1.48 -3.04
N THR A 484 8.26 -0.42 -2.58
CA THR A 484 8.73 0.42 -1.46
C THR A 484 8.83 -0.34 -0.12
N ASP A 485 8.17 -1.49 0.04
CA ASP A 485 8.37 -2.40 1.18
C ASP A 485 9.71 -3.14 1.10
N HIS A 486 10.25 -3.38 -0.10
CA HIS A 486 11.62 -3.90 -0.25
C HIS A 486 12.66 -2.82 0.05
N ILE A 487 12.43 -1.59 -0.43
CA ILE A 487 13.36 -0.45 -0.28
C ILE A 487 13.38 0.08 1.16
N SER A 488 12.22 0.16 1.81
CA SER A 488 12.10 0.68 3.18
C SER A 488 11.00 -0.09 3.91
N PRO A 489 11.27 -1.30 4.46
CA PRO A 489 10.29 -2.10 5.18
C PRO A 489 9.65 -1.32 6.34
N ALA A 490 8.39 -1.66 6.66
CA ALA A 490 7.65 -1.02 7.76
C ALA A 490 7.38 -1.98 8.94
N GLY A 491 7.55 -3.28 8.74
CA GLY A 491 7.24 -4.33 9.72
C GLY A 491 8.35 -4.54 10.76
N SER A 492 8.43 -5.77 11.28
CA SER A 492 9.33 -6.17 12.35
C SER A 492 10.82 -5.96 12.02
N ILE A 493 11.60 -5.66 13.06
CA ILE A 493 13.06 -5.50 12.98
C ILE A 493 13.71 -6.79 13.48
N ALA A 494 14.52 -7.43 12.65
CA ALA A 494 15.23 -8.65 13.05
C ALA A 494 16.38 -8.32 14.03
N PRO A 495 16.58 -9.06 15.13
CA PRO A 495 17.67 -8.79 16.08
C PRO A 495 19.07 -8.82 15.50
N ALA A 496 19.30 -9.68 14.51
CA ALA A 496 20.58 -9.79 13.82
C ALA A 496 20.79 -8.72 12.74
N SER A 497 19.77 -7.93 12.38
CA SER A 497 19.90 -6.87 11.37
C SER A 497 20.72 -5.69 11.90
N PRO A 498 21.33 -4.86 11.03
CA PRO A 498 22.05 -3.67 11.46
C PRO A 498 21.21 -2.77 12.38
N ALA A 499 19.92 -2.57 12.09
CA ALA A 499 19.02 -1.77 12.92
C ALA A 499 18.75 -2.42 14.28
N GLY A 500 18.58 -3.75 14.32
CA GLY A 500 18.39 -4.50 15.56
C GLY A 500 19.62 -4.49 16.46
N GLN A 501 20.82 -4.57 15.88
CA GLN A 501 22.08 -4.45 16.62
C GLN A 501 22.22 -3.04 17.21
N TRP A 502 21.99 -1.99 16.40
CA TRP A 502 22.02 -0.61 16.87
C TRP A 502 21.04 -0.36 18.03
N LEU A 503 19.80 -0.88 17.93
CA LEU A 503 18.82 -0.76 19.02
C LEU A 503 19.29 -1.42 20.32
N GLN A 504 19.91 -2.62 20.23
CA GLN A 504 20.46 -3.33 21.39
C GLN A 504 21.63 -2.58 22.02
N GLU A 505 22.53 -2.02 21.20
CA GLU A 505 23.63 -1.17 21.66
C GLU A 505 23.14 0.10 22.39
N HIS A 506 21.93 0.55 22.06
CA HIS A 506 21.25 1.68 22.70
C HIS A 506 20.25 1.25 23.79
N GLY A 507 20.38 0.01 24.29
CA GLY A 507 19.64 -0.49 25.46
C GLY A 507 18.19 -0.90 25.20
N VAL A 508 17.76 -1.05 23.95
CA VAL A 508 16.41 -1.50 23.59
C VAL A 508 16.42 -3.02 23.37
N GLY A 509 15.62 -3.76 24.14
CA GLY A 509 15.49 -5.22 23.96
C GLY A 509 14.67 -5.60 22.72
N PRO A 510 14.83 -6.82 22.17
CA PRO A 510 14.08 -7.26 20.98
C PRO A 510 12.56 -7.14 21.06
N LEU A 511 11.96 -7.34 22.23
CA LEU A 511 10.51 -7.17 22.45
C LEU A 511 10.05 -5.71 22.35
N GLU A 512 10.98 -4.76 22.50
CA GLU A 512 10.74 -3.32 22.49
C GLU A 512 11.21 -2.65 21.19
N PHE A 513 11.74 -3.42 20.24
CA PHE A 513 12.14 -2.90 18.94
C PHE A 513 10.98 -2.20 18.22
N ASN A 514 9.75 -2.70 18.43
CA ASN A 514 8.57 -2.28 17.71
C ASN A 514 8.77 -2.56 16.21
N SER A 515 8.28 -1.70 15.31
CA SER A 515 8.43 -1.86 13.86
C SER A 515 9.26 -0.76 13.22
N TYR A 516 9.82 -0.99 12.04
CA TYR A 516 10.47 0.08 11.25
C TYR A 516 9.52 1.27 11.03
N GLY A 517 8.23 1.00 10.81
CA GLY A 517 7.21 2.05 10.67
C GLY A 517 7.12 2.97 11.90
N SER A 518 7.23 2.41 13.11
CA SER A 518 7.23 3.18 14.35
C SER A 518 8.51 4.00 14.57
N ARG A 519 9.62 3.61 13.92
CA ARG A 519 10.96 4.21 14.06
C ARG A 519 11.25 5.29 13.02
N ARG A 520 10.26 5.69 12.21
CA ARG A 520 10.40 6.68 11.13
C ARG A 520 10.87 8.07 11.60
N GLY A 521 10.74 8.40 12.88
CA GLY A 521 11.30 9.62 13.45
C GLY A 521 12.80 9.56 13.75
N HIS A 522 13.44 8.41 13.59
CA HIS A 522 14.84 8.19 13.95
C HIS A 522 15.67 7.70 12.75
N HIS A 523 16.50 8.57 12.20
CA HIS A 523 17.22 8.28 10.95
C HIS A 523 18.23 7.15 11.07
N GLU A 524 18.97 6.98 12.19
CA GLU A 524 19.92 5.86 12.34
C GLU A 524 19.26 4.48 12.15
N VAL A 525 18.05 4.29 12.67
CA VAL A 525 17.29 3.03 12.52
C VAL A 525 16.83 2.87 11.08
N MET A 526 16.31 3.94 10.48
CA MET A 526 15.73 3.88 9.14
C MET A 526 16.77 3.75 8.02
N ILE A 527 17.96 4.36 8.17
CA ILE A 527 19.08 4.17 7.24
C ILE A 527 19.50 2.70 7.25
N ARG A 528 19.67 2.12 8.44
CA ARG A 528 19.97 0.68 8.62
C ARG A 528 18.85 -0.23 8.12
N GLY A 529 17.61 0.26 8.17
CA GLY A 529 16.43 -0.41 7.62
C GLY A 529 16.29 -0.29 6.11
N THR A 530 17.07 0.55 5.43
CA THR A 530 16.93 0.77 3.99
C THR A 530 17.50 -0.43 3.23
N PHE A 531 16.69 -0.99 2.33
CA PHE A 531 16.89 -2.28 1.67
C PHE A 531 17.04 -3.46 2.65
N ALA A 532 16.54 -3.33 3.88
CA ALA A 532 16.66 -4.36 4.92
C ALA A 532 15.61 -5.49 4.82
N ASN A 533 14.83 -5.55 3.74
CA ASN A 533 13.77 -6.54 3.59
C ASN A 533 14.36 -7.94 3.37
N ILE A 534 13.88 -8.91 4.14
CA ILE A 534 14.34 -10.31 4.09
C ILE A 534 14.02 -11.02 2.76
N ARG A 535 13.13 -10.44 1.94
CA ARG A 535 12.74 -10.92 0.60
C ARG A 535 13.35 -10.11 -0.53
N LEU A 536 14.27 -9.19 -0.24
CA LEU A 536 14.97 -8.46 -1.29
C LEU A 536 15.82 -9.44 -2.12
N ARG A 537 15.67 -9.38 -3.45
CA ARG A 537 16.48 -10.14 -4.40
C ARG A 537 17.47 -9.20 -5.08
N ASN A 538 18.68 -9.13 -4.52
CA ASN A 538 19.79 -8.39 -5.11
C ASN A 538 20.63 -9.33 -5.97
N LEU A 539 20.68 -9.09 -7.27
CA LEU A 539 21.35 -9.94 -8.26
C LEU A 539 22.89 -9.84 -8.18
N LEU A 540 23.44 -9.04 -7.26
CA LEU A 540 24.87 -9.01 -6.95
C LEU A 540 25.32 -10.19 -6.06
N VAL A 541 24.38 -10.89 -5.43
CA VAL A 541 24.61 -12.03 -4.51
C VAL A 541 23.61 -13.15 -4.80
N GLU A 542 23.91 -14.38 -4.38
CA GLU A 542 23.01 -15.54 -4.65
C GLU A 542 21.85 -15.65 -3.65
N ARG A 543 22.05 -15.15 -2.43
CA ARG A 543 21.08 -15.31 -1.33
C ARG A 543 20.02 -14.20 -1.33
N GLU A 544 18.80 -14.59 -0.94
CA GLU A 544 17.72 -13.63 -0.65
C GLU A 544 17.99 -12.88 0.66
N GLY A 545 17.58 -11.60 0.70
CA GLY A 545 17.65 -10.75 1.89
C GLY A 545 18.44 -9.47 1.67
N PRO A 546 18.80 -8.77 2.76
CA PRO A 546 19.34 -7.41 2.72
C PRO A 546 20.85 -7.36 2.44
N TYR A 547 21.31 -8.17 1.48
CA TYR A 547 22.71 -8.41 1.19
C TYR A 547 23.13 -7.79 -0.14
N THR A 548 24.41 -7.46 -0.24
CA THR A 548 25.08 -7.01 -1.47
C THR A 548 26.52 -7.48 -1.47
N ALA A 549 27.24 -7.25 -2.56
CA ALA A 549 28.68 -7.49 -2.65
C ALA A 549 29.40 -6.14 -2.75
N HIS A 550 30.22 -5.82 -1.76
CA HIS A 550 31.11 -4.66 -1.84
C HIS A 550 32.08 -4.84 -3.01
N ARG A 551 32.44 -3.73 -3.66
CA ARG A 551 33.33 -3.68 -4.83
C ARG A 551 34.41 -2.63 -4.59
N PRO A 552 35.67 -2.92 -4.95
CA PRO A 552 36.06 -3.94 -5.93
C PRO A 552 36.32 -5.35 -5.38
N ASP A 553 36.43 -5.55 -4.07
CA ASP A 553 36.85 -6.84 -3.47
C ASP A 553 35.85 -8.01 -3.64
N GLY A 554 34.57 -7.72 -3.86
CA GLY A 554 33.52 -8.73 -4.03
C GLY A 554 33.05 -9.36 -2.73
N ILE A 555 33.36 -8.76 -1.56
CA ILE A 555 32.98 -9.31 -0.26
C ILE A 555 31.47 -9.13 -0.05
N GLU A 556 30.76 -10.23 0.20
CA GLU A 556 29.35 -10.17 0.57
C GLU A 556 29.17 -9.57 1.97
N THR A 557 28.27 -8.60 2.09
CA THR A 557 27.97 -7.89 3.33
C THR A 557 26.54 -7.36 3.31
N THR A 558 26.07 -6.71 4.38
CA THR A 558 24.74 -6.05 4.33
C THR A 558 24.80 -4.78 3.49
N ILE A 559 23.67 -4.39 2.89
CA ILE A 559 23.59 -3.15 2.10
C ILE A 559 24.02 -1.91 2.91
N TYR A 560 23.64 -1.87 4.19
CA TYR A 560 24.04 -0.79 5.09
C TYR A 560 25.57 -0.74 5.30
N GLU A 561 26.19 -1.88 5.60
CA GLU A 561 27.65 -1.94 5.82
C GLU A 561 28.44 -1.56 4.56
N ALA A 562 28.05 -2.08 3.39
CA ALA A 562 28.66 -1.71 2.11
C ALA A 562 28.54 -0.19 1.85
N ALA A 563 27.37 0.40 2.10
CA ALA A 563 27.17 1.83 1.92
C ALA A 563 28.10 2.67 2.81
N GLN A 564 28.34 2.23 4.05
CA GLN A 564 29.25 2.92 4.97
C GLN A 564 30.72 2.80 4.53
N GLU A 565 31.14 1.65 4.01
CA GLU A 565 32.49 1.48 3.44
C GLU A 565 32.70 2.40 2.23
N TYR A 566 31.71 2.50 1.34
CA TYR A 566 31.76 3.43 0.21
C TYR A 566 31.77 4.90 0.62
N ALA A 567 30.98 5.26 1.62
CA ALA A 567 30.98 6.60 2.17
C ALA A 567 32.36 6.98 2.73
N ALA A 568 33.01 6.07 3.46
CA ALA A 568 34.37 6.27 4.00
C ALA A 568 35.42 6.44 2.89
N ALA A 569 35.22 5.77 1.74
CA ALA A 569 36.09 5.88 0.57
C ALA A 569 35.76 7.08 -0.34
N GLY A 570 34.67 7.82 -0.07
CA GLY A 570 34.22 8.93 -0.92
C GLY A 570 33.70 8.49 -2.30
N VAL A 571 33.20 7.26 -2.41
CA VAL A 571 32.72 6.67 -3.66
C VAL A 571 31.21 6.90 -3.81
N PRO A 572 30.74 7.53 -4.90
CA PRO A 572 29.30 7.72 -5.11
C PRO A 572 28.61 6.39 -5.44
N LEU A 573 27.32 6.29 -5.09
CA LEU A 573 26.54 5.07 -5.32
C LEU A 573 25.39 5.28 -6.29
N ILE A 574 25.01 4.21 -7.00
CA ILE A 574 23.82 4.12 -7.81
C ILE A 574 23.05 2.82 -7.52
N VAL A 575 21.79 2.77 -7.95
CA VAL A 575 20.98 1.54 -7.98
C VAL A 575 20.59 1.25 -9.43
N LEU A 576 20.69 -0.01 -9.84
CA LEU A 576 20.14 -0.51 -11.10
C LEU A 576 18.88 -1.32 -10.81
N ALA A 577 17.81 -1.10 -11.56
CA ALA A 577 16.55 -1.80 -11.37
C ALA A 577 15.83 -2.15 -12.69
N GLY A 578 14.92 -3.12 -12.64
CA GLY A 578 14.02 -3.45 -13.73
C GLY A 578 12.83 -2.49 -13.83
N LYS A 579 11.67 -3.03 -14.19
CA LYS A 579 10.40 -2.31 -14.36
C LYS A 579 9.71 -2.06 -13.03
N GLU A 580 8.84 -1.05 -12.99
CA GLU A 580 7.95 -0.74 -11.87
C GLU A 580 8.70 -0.50 -10.54
N TYR A 581 9.89 0.09 -10.62
CA TYR A 581 10.71 0.36 -9.45
C TYR A 581 10.01 1.35 -8.51
N GLY A 582 9.87 0.97 -7.24
CA GLY A 582 9.22 1.76 -6.21
C GLY A 582 7.70 1.62 -6.16
N SER A 583 7.14 0.47 -6.54
CA SER A 583 5.70 0.23 -6.46
C SER A 583 5.17 0.20 -5.01
N GLY A 584 3.88 0.52 -4.84
CA GLY A 584 3.20 0.42 -3.54
C GLY A 584 3.12 1.73 -2.74
N SER A 585 3.63 1.71 -1.49
CA SER A 585 3.40 2.74 -0.47
C SER A 585 4.02 4.10 -0.84
N SER A 586 3.38 5.19 -0.40
CA SER A 586 3.88 6.56 -0.61
C SER A 586 5.09 6.95 0.25
N ARG A 587 5.61 6.05 1.09
CA ARG A 587 6.64 6.33 2.10
C ARG A 587 7.88 6.99 1.48
N ASP A 588 8.16 8.22 1.90
CA ASP A 588 9.34 8.96 1.44
C ASP A 588 10.65 8.43 2.04
N TRP A 589 10.59 7.61 3.09
CA TRP A 589 11.74 6.88 3.63
C TRP A 589 12.41 5.96 2.60
N ALA A 590 11.69 5.50 1.58
CA ALA A 590 12.29 4.80 0.45
C ALA A 590 13.26 5.69 -0.36
N ALA A 591 13.06 7.01 -0.36
CA ALA A 591 13.98 7.97 -0.98
C ALA A 591 14.97 8.58 0.04
N LYS A 592 14.51 8.93 1.25
CA LYS A 592 15.38 9.44 2.33
C LYS A 592 16.47 8.43 2.66
N GLY A 593 16.10 7.17 2.87
CA GLY A 593 17.03 6.07 3.12
C GLY A 593 18.04 5.90 1.99
N THR A 594 17.55 5.83 0.74
CA THR A 594 18.40 5.73 -0.46
C THR A 594 19.43 6.86 -0.54
N THR A 595 19.00 8.10 -0.26
CA THR A 595 19.88 9.28 -0.24
C THR A 595 20.92 9.20 0.87
N LEU A 596 20.50 8.82 2.08
CA LEU A 596 21.36 8.74 3.26
C LEU A 596 22.36 7.57 3.20
N LEU A 597 22.08 6.54 2.40
CA LEU A 597 23.06 5.51 2.05
C LEU A 597 24.10 6.01 1.03
N GLY A 598 23.98 7.23 0.51
CA GLY A 598 24.93 7.83 -0.44
C GLY A 598 24.59 7.59 -1.92
N VAL A 599 23.40 7.09 -2.23
CA VAL A 599 22.95 6.90 -3.62
C VAL A 599 22.66 8.25 -4.28
N ARG A 600 23.27 8.48 -5.44
CA ARG A 600 23.18 9.72 -6.22
C ARG A 600 22.22 9.63 -7.40
N ALA A 601 22.04 8.43 -7.95
CA ALA A 601 21.12 8.17 -9.05
C ALA A 601 20.53 6.76 -8.98
N VAL A 602 19.36 6.58 -9.56
CA VAL A 602 18.74 5.27 -9.80
C VAL A 602 18.51 5.14 -11.30
N ILE A 603 18.99 4.06 -11.92
CA ILE A 603 18.72 3.74 -13.33
C ILE A 603 17.77 2.54 -13.38
N ALA A 604 16.56 2.75 -13.89
CA ALA A 604 15.53 1.71 -13.95
C ALA A 604 14.89 1.60 -15.34
N GLU A 605 14.24 0.48 -15.66
CA GLU A 605 13.45 0.39 -16.91
C GLU A 605 12.16 1.22 -16.81
N SER A 606 11.56 1.29 -15.63
CA SER A 606 10.45 2.20 -15.34
C SER A 606 10.29 2.45 -13.84
N PHE A 607 9.64 3.57 -13.48
CA PHE A 607 9.35 3.95 -12.10
C PHE A 607 7.86 4.08 -11.86
N GLU A 608 7.45 3.77 -10.63
CA GLU A 608 6.13 4.15 -10.12
C GLU A 608 6.11 5.62 -9.65
N ARG A 609 4.98 6.29 -9.85
CA ARG A 609 4.89 7.78 -9.84
C ARG A 609 5.37 8.41 -8.52
N ILE A 610 4.86 7.93 -7.39
CA ILE A 610 5.17 8.54 -6.07
C ILE A 610 6.65 8.36 -5.75
N HIS A 611 7.19 7.16 -5.98
CA HIS A 611 8.58 6.88 -5.64
C HIS A 611 9.55 7.72 -6.47
N ARG A 612 9.32 7.86 -7.79
CA ARG A 612 10.11 8.77 -8.64
C ARG A 612 10.11 10.20 -8.08
N SER A 613 8.94 10.71 -7.70
CA SER A 613 8.81 12.08 -7.19
C SER A 613 9.51 12.24 -5.83
N ASN A 614 9.44 11.22 -4.96
CA ASN A 614 10.19 11.18 -3.71
C ASN A 614 11.72 11.18 -3.93
N LEU A 615 12.24 10.45 -4.93
CA LEU A 615 13.66 10.46 -5.29
C LEU A 615 14.11 11.88 -5.68
N VAL A 616 13.35 12.54 -6.56
CA VAL A 616 13.60 13.94 -6.95
C VAL A 616 13.57 14.86 -5.73
N GLY A 617 12.56 14.70 -4.87
CA GLY A 617 12.40 15.51 -3.66
C GLY A 617 13.57 15.38 -2.68
N MET A 618 14.31 14.27 -2.72
CA MET A 618 15.51 14.05 -1.92
C MET A 618 16.82 14.33 -2.68
N GLY A 619 16.76 14.80 -3.93
CA GLY A 619 17.95 15.11 -4.73
C GLY A 619 18.64 13.88 -5.34
N VAL A 620 17.98 12.72 -5.39
CA VAL A 620 18.45 11.55 -6.14
C VAL A 620 17.94 11.65 -7.57
N LEU A 621 18.81 11.42 -8.56
CA LEU A 621 18.45 11.55 -9.98
C LEU A 621 17.78 10.25 -10.49
N PRO A 622 16.47 10.26 -10.81
CA PRO A 622 15.85 9.11 -11.47
C PRO A 622 16.19 9.12 -12.96
N LEU A 623 16.74 8.01 -13.45
CA LEU A 623 17.16 7.81 -14.83
C LEU A 623 16.46 6.59 -15.38
N GLN A 624 15.95 6.68 -16.60
CA GLN A 624 15.25 5.58 -17.25
C GLN A 624 16.03 5.09 -18.44
N PHE A 625 16.16 3.78 -18.61
CA PHE A 625 16.69 3.23 -19.87
C PHE A 625 15.82 3.69 -21.06
N GLU A 626 16.47 3.92 -22.20
CA GLU A 626 15.76 4.17 -23.46
C GLU A 626 14.91 2.96 -23.87
N PRO A 627 13.82 3.14 -24.63
CA PRO A 627 12.97 2.03 -25.06
C PRO A 627 13.76 0.89 -25.71
N GLY A 628 13.64 -0.32 -25.16
CA GLY A 628 14.34 -1.51 -25.63
C GLY A 628 15.71 -1.76 -25.01
N ALA A 629 16.28 -0.80 -24.27
CA ALA A 629 17.46 -1.00 -23.46
C ALA A 629 17.09 -1.48 -22.05
N SER A 630 17.91 -2.37 -21.49
CA SER A 630 17.80 -2.88 -20.12
C SER A 630 19.17 -3.30 -19.60
N ILE A 631 19.24 -3.66 -18.32
CA ILE A 631 20.44 -4.26 -17.70
C ILE A 631 20.92 -5.45 -18.56
N GLY A 632 20.01 -6.36 -18.90
CA GLY A 632 20.32 -7.57 -19.66
C GLY A 632 20.72 -7.28 -21.12
N SER A 633 20.03 -6.37 -21.82
CA SER A 633 20.34 -6.09 -23.23
C SER A 633 21.68 -5.39 -23.42
N LEU A 634 22.12 -4.62 -22.41
CA LEU A 634 23.39 -3.91 -22.38
C LEU A 634 24.54 -4.75 -21.79
N GLY A 635 24.25 -5.97 -21.33
CA GLY A 635 25.25 -6.85 -20.71
C GLY A 635 25.80 -6.33 -19.38
N LEU A 636 25.06 -5.46 -18.69
CA LEU A 636 25.50 -4.88 -17.43
C LEU A 636 25.42 -5.93 -16.31
N THR A 637 26.50 -6.04 -15.55
CA THR A 637 26.65 -7.00 -14.44
C THR A 637 26.48 -6.34 -13.07
N GLY A 638 26.57 -5.01 -13.02
CA GLY A 638 26.61 -4.22 -11.79
C GLY A 638 28.00 -4.20 -11.13
N ARG A 639 29.00 -4.87 -11.71
CA ARG A 639 30.38 -4.89 -11.20
C ARG A 639 31.20 -3.72 -11.74
N GLU A 640 30.69 -3.04 -12.75
CA GLU A 640 31.31 -1.93 -13.42
C GLU A 640 31.41 -0.69 -12.50
N SER A 641 32.32 0.22 -12.84
CA SER A 641 32.26 1.61 -12.40
C SER A 641 31.42 2.43 -13.38
N PHE A 642 30.59 3.34 -12.89
CA PHE A 642 29.64 4.10 -13.70
C PHE A 642 29.94 5.59 -13.66
N THR A 643 30.01 6.21 -14.84
CA THR A 643 30.07 7.66 -14.99
C THR A 643 28.83 8.14 -15.75
N ILE A 644 28.06 9.05 -15.15
CA ILE A 644 26.88 9.67 -15.75
C ILE A 644 27.27 11.10 -16.12
N GLN A 645 27.18 11.42 -17.40
CA GLN A 645 27.58 12.69 -18.01
C GLN A 645 26.37 13.54 -18.37
N GLY A 646 26.54 14.88 -18.36
CA GLY A 646 25.47 15.83 -18.68
C GLY A 646 24.63 16.20 -17.45
N VAL A 647 25.09 15.84 -16.24
CA VAL A 647 24.43 16.19 -14.98
C VAL A 647 24.90 17.55 -14.48
N ALA A 648 26.10 17.98 -14.86
CA ALA A 648 26.71 19.21 -14.37
C ALA A 648 25.82 20.44 -14.60
N GLY A 649 25.66 21.28 -13.57
CA GLY A 649 24.76 22.45 -13.59
C GLY A 649 23.27 22.13 -13.48
N GLY A 650 22.89 20.85 -13.38
CA GLY A 650 21.52 20.35 -13.28
C GLY A 650 20.93 20.11 -14.66
N PRO A 651 20.54 18.87 -14.98
CA PRO A 651 20.06 18.50 -16.32
C PRO A 651 18.73 19.19 -16.65
N GLU A 652 18.44 19.32 -17.95
CA GLU A 652 17.13 19.80 -18.41
C GLU A 652 16.05 18.74 -18.18
N ALA A 653 14.80 19.19 -18.09
CA ALA A 653 13.68 18.27 -17.89
C ALA A 653 13.60 17.31 -19.08
N ARG A 654 13.56 16.00 -18.80
CA ARG A 654 13.46 14.94 -19.81
C ARG A 654 14.59 14.92 -20.84
N SER A 655 15.76 15.47 -20.52
CA SER A 655 16.94 15.38 -21.39
C SER A 655 17.51 13.96 -21.42
N THR A 656 18.16 13.61 -22.53
CA THR A 656 18.98 12.40 -22.63
C THR A 656 20.36 12.65 -22.02
N LEU A 657 20.82 11.73 -21.18
CA LEU A 657 22.14 11.74 -20.53
C LEU A 657 22.94 10.51 -20.98
N SER A 658 24.27 10.63 -21.00
CA SER A 658 25.16 9.53 -21.40
C SER A 658 25.75 8.83 -20.18
N VAL A 659 25.74 7.50 -20.18
CA VAL A 659 26.30 6.66 -19.13
C VAL A 659 27.43 5.82 -19.69
N VAL A 660 28.58 5.84 -19.02
CA VAL A 660 29.75 5.02 -19.32
C VAL A 660 29.94 4.03 -18.17
N ALA A 661 29.70 2.75 -18.45
CA ALA A 661 29.99 1.63 -17.57
C ALA A 661 31.34 1.01 -17.96
N ARG A 662 32.25 0.85 -17.00
CA ARG A 662 33.57 0.25 -17.20
C ARG A 662 33.78 -0.95 -16.27
N ASP A 663 34.05 -2.11 -16.84
CA ASP A 663 34.49 -3.27 -16.07
C ASP A 663 35.94 -3.05 -15.62
N ASP A 664 36.19 -3.08 -14.31
CA ASP A 664 37.53 -2.82 -13.77
C ASP A 664 38.49 -4.01 -13.91
N VAL A 665 37.97 -5.21 -14.19
CA VAL A 665 38.74 -6.44 -14.36
C VAL A 665 39.12 -6.63 -15.83
N THR A 666 38.16 -6.56 -16.74
CA THR A 666 38.39 -6.76 -18.18
C THR A 666 38.81 -5.48 -18.90
N GLY A 667 38.42 -4.32 -18.35
CA GLY A 667 38.60 -3.01 -19.00
C GLY A 667 37.54 -2.69 -20.04
N ASP A 668 36.56 -3.58 -20.25
CA ASP A 668 35.48 -3.40 -21.22
C ASP A 668 34.64 -2.17 -20.87
N VAL A 669 34.19 -1.47 -21.91
CA VAL A 669 33.42 -0.23 -21.78
C VAL A 669 32.11 -0.35 -22.54
N THR A 670 31.01 -0.16 -21.82
CA THR A 670 29.67 -0.04 -22.39
C THR A 670 29.20 1.39 -22.24
N THR A 671 28.85 2.04 -23.35
CA THR A 671 28.27 3.39 -23.36
C THR A 671 26.83 3.32 -23.83
N PHE A 672 25.93 3.97 -23.12
CA PHE A 672 24.51 3.98 -23.43
C PHE A 672 23.85 5.27 -22.95
N ASP A 673 22.68 5.55 -23.52
CA ASP A 673 21.91 6.73 -23.19
C ASP A 673 20.76 6.38 -22.23
N VAL A 674 20.41 7.34 -21.39
CA VAL A 674 19.29 7.24 -20.44
C VAL A 674 18.47 8.53 -20.45
N LEU A 675 17.17 8.40 -20.25
CA LEU A 675 16.25 9.51 -20.10
C LEU A 675 16.29 10.04 -18.66
N CYS A 676 16.56 11.34 -18.49
CA CYS A 676 16.44 12.01 -17.20
C CYS A 676 14.97 12.17 -16.80
N ARG A 677 14.54 11.54 -15.70
CA ARG A 677 13.13 11.57 -15.24
C ARG A 677 12.82 12.73 -14.30
N LEU A 678 13.47 13.87 -14.52
CA LEU A 678 12.97 15.18 -14.08
C LEU A 678 11.91 15.61 -15.10
N ASP A 679 10.63 15.45 -14.74
CA ASP A 679 9.52 15.52 -15.69
C ASP A 679 9.04 16.96 -15.95
N GLY A 680 9.57 17.96 -15.22
CA GLY A 680 9.26 19.37 -15.45
C GLY A 680 10.24 20.36 -14.82
N PRO A 681 10.13 21.66 -15.13
CA PRO A 681 11.08 22.69 -14.71
C PRO A 681 11.23 22.83 -13.19
N ILE A 682 10.15 22.63 -12.44
CA ILE A 682 10.18 22.71 -10.98
C ILE A 682 11.01 21.58 -10.35
N GLU A 683 11.01 20.40 -10.95
CA GLU A 683 11.80 19.26 -10.48
C GLU A 683 13.28 19.47 -10.76
N VAL A 684 13.61 20.11 -11.89
CA VAL A 684 14.98 20.57 -12.18
C VAL A 684 15.45 21.58 -11.14
N ASP A 685 14.59 22.53 -10.74
CA ASP A 685 14.91 23.47 -9.67
C ASP A 685 15.12 22.75 -8.33
N TYR A 686 14.21 21.85 -7.93
CA TYR A 686 14.38 21.05 -6.71
C TYR A 686 15.70 20.26 -6.72
N TYR A 687 16.02 19.60 -7.83
CA TYR A 687 17.28 18.86 -7.96
C TYR A 687 18.51 19.76 -7.81
N ARG A 688 18.52 20.93 -8.48
CA ARG A 688 19.60 21.94 -8.36
C ARG A 688 19.75 22.47 -6.93
N GLN A 689 18.67 22.53 -6.17
CA GLN A 689 18.65 22.97 -4.78
C GLN A 689 19.09 21.85 -3.81
N GLY A 690 19.31 20.62 -4.27
CA GLY A 690 19.62 19.47 -3.43
C GLY A 690 18.39 18.81 -2.80
N GLY A 691 17.19 19.08 -3.33
CA GLY A 691 15.92 18.52 -2.89
C GLY A 691 14.83 19.57 -2.68
N ILE A 692 13.59 19.11 -2.48
CA ILE A 692 12.41 19.97 -2.28
C ILE A 692 12.48 20.74 -0.96
N LEU A 693 12.88 20.09 0.14
CA LEU A 693 12.95 20.74 1.46
C LEU A 693 14.02 21.84 1.51
N PRO A 694 15.26 21.62 1.02
CA PRO A 694 16.23 22.71 0.88
C PRO A 694 15.72 23.87 0.01
N ALA A 695 15.04 23.59 -1.11
CA ALA A 695 14.48 24.61 -1.98
C ALA A 695 13.43 25.48 -1.26
N VAL A 696 12.48 24.83 -0.58
CA VAL A 696 11.42 25.52 0.19
C VAL A 696 12.03 26.32 1.34
N LEU A 697 12.97 25.76 2.09
CA LEU A 697 13.61 26.45 3.20
C LEU A 697 14.37 27.71 2.75
N ARG A 698 15.13 27.65 1.65
CA ARG A 698 15.79 28.84 1.08
C ARG A 698 14.78 29.92 0.65
N ARG A 699 13.66 29.53 0.04
CA ARG A 699 12.60 30.47 -0.35
C ARG A 699 11.96 31.14 0.85
N ILE A 700 11.65 30.37 1.90
CA ILE A 700 11.10 30.92 3.15
C ILE A 700 12.10 31.87 3.81
N ALA A 701 13.39 31.51 3.85
CA ALA A 701 14.43 32.35 4.45
C ALA A 701 14.77 33.61 3.64
N ALA A 702 14.43 33.64 2.35
CA ALA A 702 14.63 34.79 1.47
C ALA A 702 13.44 35.78 1.47
N ASN A 703 12.27 35.33 1.96
CA ASN A 703 11.10 36.17 2.22
C ASN A 703 11.22 36.82 3.60
#